data_AF-A0A0L7LHL4-F1
#
_entry.id   AF-A0A0L7LHL4-F1
#
_cell.length_a   1.000
_cell.length_b   1.000
_cell.length_c   1.000
_cell.angle_alpha   90.00
_cell.angle_beta   90.00
_cell.angle_gamma   90.00
#
_symmetry.space_group_name_H-M   'P 1'
#
loop_
_entity.id
_entity.type
_entity.pdbx_description
1 polymer ?
#
loop_
_entity_poly.entity_id
_entity_poly.type
_entity_poly.pdbx_seq_one_letter_code
_entity_poly.pdbx_strand_id
1 'polypeptide(L)'
;MDYQCIIVYTVINIAPPLLAAEATEFTDGCVTWFKNKIKRAVAVYLQSLKLTPNSGILHGNLACMYYKQGFIDLAIETYRRAIELQPNFPDAYCNLANALKEKGLVSEAEEYYNGALQLCPSHVDTLNNLGNVKREQGNIKEAEQLYLKALEYFPNFAATHSNLASLLQQQGKLQDALMHYKHAIDIQPNFADAHSNMGNTLRELQDVTGAMICFENAIEINPTFADAHCNLASIYKDMGNITKAIKSYENALQLKPDFPDAYCNLAHCFLIVCNWDDYNDRMQNIVTIVEEQLENEKISSVHPHHSILYPLSNKLRREIAKRHADLYTEKVNLLNTITFKYPTGHQGRLRIGYVSSDFGNHPTSHLMQSIPGLHDRSRFEIFCYALNTNDGTTFRSKIMKDSEHFIDLSGVPCNIKAANIIYKHGINILVNMNGYTKGARNEIFALRPAPLQVMWLGYPGTSGAKYMDYIITDEISCPSTATLDFSEKFAHMPYTYFVGDHSQMFPHLKHKYLVQVDRDDNDNIHNENAAVINASSNINMEEILEVVQSIELVKYDDYKPIELEIREISIPNYVTDLTINPEQIQVLVKGTTIYNGLSISNYNKKIASGEKSFDKIIFTSRRQYGLSDDAIVFCNFNQLYKTEPGVVEMWMNILEKVPNSVLWLLSFPAAGEPNLKKFVRSLELNNCDFRVAASQLNALGCPELIAKNRHEYEEIAIKLGRDTN
;
A
#
# COMPACT_ATOMS: atom_id res chain seq x y z
N MET A 1 30.58 -52.80 -27.24
CA MET A 1 29.13 -52.82 -26.97
C MET A 1 28.99 -53.39 -25.58
N ASP A 2 28.88 -52.52 -24.59
CA ASP A 2 28.50 -52.85 -23.21
C ASP A 2 28.02 -51.53 -22.58
N TYR A 3 26.70 -51.34 -22.56
CA TYR A 3 26.07 -50.21 -21.88
C TYR A 3 26.00 -50.52 -20.40
N GLN A 4 26.99 -50.07 -19.62
CA GLN A 4 26.84 -49.93 -18.18
C GLN A 4 26.00 -48.67 -17.91
N CYS A 5 24.69 -48.88 -17.73
CA CYS A 5 23.79 -47.86 -17.18
C CYS A 5 24.22 -47.49 -15.76
N ILE A 6 24.96 -46.40 -15.62
CA ILE A 6 25.08 -45.66 -14.35
C ILE A 6 23.81 -44.79 -14.26
N ILE A 7 22.78 -45.32 -13.59
CA ILE A 7 21.63 -44.52 -13.15
C ILE A 7 21.96 -44.04 -11.73
N VAL A 8 22.54 -42.85 -11.62
CA VAL A 8 22.44 -42.03 -10.42
C VAL A 8 21.25 -41.10 -10.68
N TYR A 9 20.21 -41.22 -9.88
CA TYR A 9 18.98 -40.44 -10.08
C TYR A 9 19.23 -38.97 -9.75
N THR A 10 19.25 -38.13 -10.78
CA THR A 10 18.63 -36.81 -10.76
C THR A 10 17.19 -36.96 -10.23
N VAL A 11 16.78 -36.04 -9.36
CA VAL A 11 15.46 -35.94 -8.71
C VAL A 11 14.32 -36.59 -9.52
N ILE A 12 13.82 -37.76 -9.10
CA ILE A 12 12.52 -38.24 -9.58
C ILE A 12 11.44 -37.39 -8.90
N ASN A 13 10.82 -36.47 -9.64
CA ASN A 13 9.43 -36.12 -9.40
C ASN A 13 8.58 -37.30 -9.91
N ILE A 14 8.12 -38.14 -8.99
CA ILE A 14 7.15 -39.18 -9.31
C ILE A 14 5.81 -38.46 -9.45
N ALA A 15 5.30 -38.32 -10.68
CA ALA A 15 3.95 -37.85 -10.89
C ALA A 15 2.97 -38.78 -10.13
N PRO A 16 1.93 -38.25 -9.45
CA PRO A 16 0.91 -39.09 -8.86
C PRO A 16 0.23 -39.93 -9.95
N PRO A 17 -0.27 -41.14 -9.66
CA PRO A 17 -1.03 -41.91 -10.63
C PRO A 17 -2.28 -41.12 -11.05
N LEU A 18 -2.67 -41.23 -12.32
CA LEU A 18 -4.03 -40.94 -12.76
C LEU A 18 -4.99 -41.79 -11.91
N LEU A 19 -5.69 -41.17 -10.97
CA LEU A 19 -6.68 -41.84 -10.14
C LEU A 19 -7.90 -42.16 -10.99
N ALA A 20 -8.21 -43.45 -11.12
CA ALA A 20 -9.53 -43.89 -11.52
C ALA A 20 -10.55 -43.39 -10.48
N ALA A 21 -11.67 -42.88 -10.97
CA ALA A 21 -12.74 -42.32 -10.17
C ALA A 21 -13.39 -43.41 -9.33
N GLU A 22 -12.95 -43.57 -8.07
CA GLU A 22 -13.67 -44.21 -6.94
C GLU A 22 -12.71 -44.35 -5.73
N ALA A 23 -12.45 -43.26 -5.01
CA ALA A 23 -11.94 -43.32 -3.63
C ALA A 23 -12.12 -41.94 -2.95
N THR A 24 -13.25 -41.77 -2.26
CA THR A 24 -13.51 -40.66 -1.35
C THR A 24 -12.90 -40.96 0.03
N GLU A 25 -12.31 -39.94 0.66
CA GLU A 25 -11.60 -39.90 1.95
C GLU A 25 -10.08 -40.17 1.95
N PHE A 26 -9.27 -39.16 1.62
CA PHE A 26 -7.90 -39.04 2.13
C PHE A 26 -7.48 -37.57 2.27
N THR A 27 -7.58 -37.02 3.48
CA THR A 27 -6.99 -35.70 3.81
C THR A 27 -5.50 -35.79 4.22
N ASP A 28 -4.96 -37.00 4.43
CA ASP A 28 -3.55 -37.24 4.84
C ASP A 28 -2.78 -38.28 3.97
N GLY A 29 -3.39 -38.72 2.86
CA GLY A 29 -2.95 -39.88 2.09
C GLY A 29 -1.61 -39.72 1.38
N CYS A 30 -1.35 -38.58 0.74
CA CYS A 30 -0.13 -38.40 -0.06
C CYS A 30 1.14 -38.30 0.78
N VAL A 31 1.11 -37.55 1.89
CA VAL A 31 2.27 -37.40 2.79
C VAL A 31 2.59 -38.72 3.50
N THR A 32 1.55 -39.43 3.97
CA THR A 32 1.71 -40.74 4.61
C THR A 32 2.21 -41.79 3.61
N TRP A 33 1.70 -41.76 2.38
CA TRP A 33 2.16 -42.62 1.29
C TRP A 33 3.62 -42.35 0.90
N PHE A 34 4.02 -41.07 0.79
CA PHE A 34 5.39 -40.67 0.47
C PHE A 34 6.36 -41.05 1.60
N LYS A 35 6.00 -40.77 2.86
CA LYS A 35 6.76 -41.21 4.05
C LYS A 35 6.92 -42.73 4.08
N ASN A 36 5.88 -43.48 3.75
CA ASN A 36 5.93 -44.95 3.68
C ASN A 36 6.82 -45.45 2.52
N LYS A 37 6.84 -44.77 1.37
CA LYS A 37 7.74 -45.09 0.26
C LYS A 37 9.20 -44.82 0.61
N ILE A 38 9.51 -43.71 1.26
CA ILE A 38 10.88 -43.40 1.70
C ILE A 38 11.36 -44.43 2.74
N LYS A 39 10.52 -44.80 3.72
CA LYS A 39 10.85 -45.85 4.70
C LYS A 39 11.13 -47.21 4.02
N ARG A 40 10.34 -47.58 3.01
CA ARG A 40 10.58 -48.79 2.21
C ARG A 40 11.88 -48.70 1.41
N ALA A 41 12.17 -47.54 0.79
CA ALA A 41 13.42 -47.33 0.06
C ALA A 41 14.65 -47.47 0.97
N VAL A 42 14.61 -46.87 2.17
CA VAL A 42 15.67 -47.03 3.18
C VAL A 42 15.88 -48.51 3.52
N ALA A 43 14.81 -49.26 3.79
CA ALA A 43 14.90 -50.69 4.09
C ALA A 43 15.54 -51.50 2.95
N VAL A 44 15.17 -51.20 1.70
CA VAL A 44 15.75 -51.83 0.51
C VAL A 44 17.23 -51.50 0.39
N TYR A 45 17.64 -50.23 0.53
CA TYR A 45 19.05 -49.86 0.45
C TYR A 45 19.89 -50.49 1.57
N LEU A 46 19.37 -50.54 2.81
CA LEU A 46 20.03 -51.23 3.92
C LEU A 46 20.18 -52.74 3.66
N GLN A 47 19.19 -53.38 3.03
CA GLN A 47 19.29 -54.79 2.64
C GLN A 47 20.28 -55.00 1.48
N SER A 48 20.30 -54.10 0.49
CA SER A 48 21.27 -54.13 -0.61
C SER A 48 22.71 -53.93 -0.12
N LEU A 49 22.91 -53.07 0.89
CA LEU A 49 24.22 -52.87 1.53
C LEU A 49 24.70 -54.10 2.32
N LYS A 50 23.81 -54.97 2.82
CA LYS A 50 24.23 -56.26 3.39
C LYS A 50 24.87 -57.19 2.36
N LEU A 51 24.42 -57.11 1.10
CA LEU A 51 24.94 -57.90 -0.01
C LEU A 51 26.16 -57.24 -0.65
N THR A 52 26.20 -55.91 -0.68
CA THR A 52 27.25 -55.10 -1.35
C THR A 52 27.69 -53.93 -0.46
N PRO A 53 28.43 -54.17 0.64
CA PRO A 53 28.71 -53.17 1.67
C PRO A 53 29.63 -52.03 1.21
N ASN A 54 30.41 -52.24 0.15
CA ASN A 54 31.40 -51.28 -0.36
C ASN A 54 30.92 -50.48 -1.59
N SER A 55 29.61 -50.47 -1.87
CA SER A 55 29.07 -49.70 -3.00
C SER A 55 28.85 -48.23 -2.63
N GLY A 56 29.72 -47.34 -3.10
CA GLY A 56 29.59 -45.89 -2.89
C GLY A 56 28.24 -45.33 -3.39
N ILE A 57 27.73 -45.84 -4.52
CA ILE A 57 26.42 -45.46 -5.07
C ILE A 57 25.26 -45.81 -4.12
N LEU A 58 25.28 -46.99 -3.49
CA LEU A 58 24.22 -47.40 -2.56
C LEU A 58 24.26 -46.57 -1.27
N HIS A 59 25.45 -46.26 -0.76
CA HIS A 59 25.61 -45.32 0.36
C HIS A 59 25.12 -43.92 0.00
N GLY A 60 25.48 -43.40 -1.19
CA GLY A 60 25.00 -42.10 -1.66
C GLY A 60 23.47 -42.02 -1.78
N ASN A 61 22.85 -43.06 -2.34
CA ASN A 61 21.38 -43.14 -2.46
C ASN A 61 20.68 -43.29 -1.11
N LEU A 62 21.27 -44.04 -0.18
CA LEU A 62 20.78 -44.14 1.20
C LEU A 62 20.86 -42.80 1.92
N ALA A 63 21.98 -42.09 1.77
CA ALA A 63 22.19 -40.75 2.31
C ALA A 63 21.13 -39.76 1.79
N CYS A 64 20.77 -39.82 0.50
CA CYS A 64 19.67 -39.04 -0.06
C CYS A 64 18.33 -39.33 0.63
N MET A 65 18.08 -40.58 1.04
CA MET A 65 16.86 -40.92 1.78
C MET A 65 16.90 -40.40 3.21
N TYR A 66 18.03 -40.47 3.90
CA TYR A 66 18.20 -39.87 5.23
C TYR A 66 18.03 -38.36 5.20
N TYR A 67 18.60 -37.71 4.20
CA TYR A 67 18.44 -36.28 3.96
C TYR A 67 16.96 -35.92 3.80
N LYS A 68 16.22 -36.64 2.94
CA LYS A 68 14.76 -36.44 2.76
C LYS A 68 13.91 -36.75 4.00
N GLN A 69 14.43 -37.52 4.96
CA GLN A 69 13.76 -37.78 6.24
C GLN A 69 14.08 -36.74 7.32
N GLY A 70 15.00 -35.79 7.04
CA GLY A 70 15.48 -34.81 8.01
C GLY A 70 16.59 -35.34 8.92
N PHE A 71 17.12 -36.54 8.68
CA PHE A 71 18.26 -37.09 9.42
C PHE A 71 19.58 -36.56 8.84
N ILE A 72 19.81 -35.25 8.99
CA ILE A 72 20.91 -34.53 8.31
C ILE A 72 22.28 -35.05 8.73
N ASP A 73 22.52 -35.30 10.02
CA ASP A 73 23.82 -35.82 10.49
C ASP A 73 24.13 -37.19 9.91
N LEU A 74 23.13 -38.08 9.89
CA LEU A 74 23.27 -39.42 9.32
C LEU A 74 23.47 -39.37 7.80
N ALA A 75 22.80 -38.43 7.12
CA ALA A 75 23.02 -38.19 5.70
C ALA A 75 24.47 -37.75 5.43
N ILE A 76 25.00 -36.78 6.19
CA ILE A 76 26.38 -36.29 6.07
C ILE A 76 27.39 -37.43 6.24
N GLU A 77 27.27 -38.23 7.31
CA GLU A 77 28.16 -39.36 7.56
C GLU A 77 28.10 -40.39 6.42
N THR A 78 26.89 -40.70 5.94
CA THR A 78 26.67 -41.68 4.88
C THR A 78 27.19 -41.16 3.52
N TYR A 79 27.07 -39.86 3.23
CA TYR A 79 27.68 -39.25 2.04
C TYR A 79 29.20 -39.26 2.09
N ARG A 80 29.80 -38.95 3.25
CA ARG A 80 31.26 -39.06 3.44
C ARG A 80 31.72 -40.49 3.17
N ARG A 81 30.98 -41.49 3.67
CA ARG A 81 31.27 -42.90 3.37
C ARG A 81 31.13 -43.23 1.89
N ALA A 82 30.14 -42.66 1.20
CA ALA A 82 29.98 -42.83 -0.24
C ALA A 82 31.19 -42.29 -1.02
N ILE A 83 31.70 -41.12 -0.61
CA ILE A 83 32.88 -40.47 -1.21
C ILE A 83 34.17 -41.25 -0.92
N GLU A 84 34.35 -41.76 0.30
CA GLU A 84 35.49 -42.62 0.66
C GLU A 84 35.54 -43.88 -0.21
N LEU A 85 34.38 -44.51 -0.45
CA LEU A 85 34.27 -45.72 -1.26
C LEU A 85 34.40 -45.42 -2.76
N GLN A 86 33.98 -44.23 -3.19
CA GLN A 86 34.03 -43.80 -4.58
C GLN A 86 34.41 -42.31 -4.69
N PRO A 87 35.72 -41.98 -4.77
CA PRO A 87 36.18 -40.60 -4.81
C PRO A 87 35.75 -39.80 -6.05
N ASN A 88 35.57 -40.47 -7.19
CA ASN A 88 35.07 -39.84 -8.44
C ASN A 88 33.53 -39.90 -8.49
N PHE A 89 32.87 -39.23 -7.54
CA PHE A 89 31.40 -39.22 -7.45
C PHE A 89 30.85 -37.80 -7.23
N PRO A 90 30.80 -36.95 -8.28
CA PRO A 90 30.41 -35.54 -8.17
C PRO A 90 29.05 -35.30 -7.49
N ASP A 91 28.05 -36.15 -7.74
CA ASP A 91 26.74 -36.04 -7.11
C ASP A 91 26.80 -36.22 -5.58
N ALA A 92 27.66 -37.11 -5.08
CA ALA A 92 27.82 -37.31 -3.63
C ALA A 92 28.49 -36.09 -2.97
N TYR A 93 29.46 -35.48 -3.63
CA TYR A 93 30.06 -34.21 -3.18
C TYR A 93 29.03 -33.08 -3.16
N CYS A 94 28.24 -32.93 -4.24
CA CYS A 94 27.18 -31.92 -4.32
C CYS A 94 26.12 -32.11 -3.23
N ASN A 95 25.65 -33.34 -3.04
CA ASN A 95 24.61 -33.64 -2.04
C ASN A 95 25.14 -33.54 -0.60
N LEU A 96 26.40 -33.90 -0.34
CA LEU A 96 27.06 -33.64 0.94
C LEU A 96 27.12 -32.14 1.23
N ALA A 97 27.51 -31.34 0.25
CA ALA A 97 27.53 -29.88 0.37
C ALA A 97 26.15 -29.30 0.68
N ASN A 98 25.08 -29.81 0.03
CA ASN A 98 23.70 -29.42 0.35
C ASN A 98 23.35 -29.73 1.82
N ALA A 99 23.71 -30.91 2.32
CA ALA A 99 23.45 -31.30 3.71
C ALA A 99 24.26 -30.46 4.72
N LEU A 100 25.52 -30.13 4.40
CA LEU A 100 26.36 -29.24 5.21
C LEU A 100 25.82 -27.81 5.24
N LYS A 101 25.33 -27.31 4.10
CA LYS A 101 24.66 -26.01 4.00
C LYS A 101 23.44 -25.96 4.91
N GLU A 102 22.58 -26.98 4.87
CA GLU A 102 21.38 -27.06 5.73
C GLU A 102 21.73 -27.10 7.22
N LYS A 103 22.89 -27.68 7.57
CA LYS A 103 23.45 -27.66 8.93
C LYS A 103 24.10 -26.32 9.32
N GLY A 104 24.21 -25.37 8.39
CA GLY A 104 24.86 -24.06 8.60
C GLY A 104 26.38 -24.05 8.42
N LEU A 105 26.98 -25.16 7.98
CA LEU A 105 28.42 -25.28 7.73
C LEU A 105 28.77 -24.82 6.31
N VAL A 106 28.51 -23.53 6.03
CA VAL A 106 28.56 -22.97 4.67
C VAL A 106 29.96 -23.02 4.05
N SER A 107 31.02 -22.73 4.81
CA SER A 107 32.40 -22.77 4.31
C SER A 107 32.81 -24.18 3.89
N GLU A 108 32.42 -25.19 4.69
CA GLU A 108 32.71 -26.59 4.38
C GLU A 108 31.88 -27.05 3.16
N ALA A 109 30.62 -26.64 3.07
CA ALA A 109 29.79 -26.91 1.89
C ALA A 109 30.42 -26.36 0.60
N GLU A 110 31.02 -25.16 0.66
CA GLU A 110 31.72 -24.54 -0.48
C GLU A 110 32.93 -25.37 -0.93
N GLU A 111 33.72 -25.91 0.00
CA GLU A 111 34.83 -26.80 -0.33
C GLU A 111 34.35 -28.05 -1.09
N TYR A 112 33.26 -28.67 -0.63
CA TYR A 112 32.69 -29.86 -1.29
C TYR A 112 32.03 -29.54 -2.65
N TYR A 113 31.38 -28.37 -2.81
CA TYR A 113 30.92 -27.92 -4.12
C TYR A 113 32.11 -27.70 -5.08
N ASN A 114 33.18 -27.06 -4.63
CA ASN A 114 34.38 -26.90 -5.44
C ASN A 114 35.02 -28.24 -5.80
N GLY A 115 35.04 -29.21 -4.86
CA GLY A 115 35.46 -30.58 -5.12
C GLY A 115 34.63 -31.27 -6.21
N ALA A 116 33.29 -31.13 -6.17
CA ALA A 116 32.41 -31.64 -7.21
C ALA A 116 32.72 -31.02 -8.58
N LEU A 117 33.00 -29.71 -8.65
CA LEU A 117 33.34 -29.02 -9.89
C LEU A 117 34.76 -29.32 -10.40
N GLN A 118 35.70 -29.66 -9.52
CA GLN A 118 37.02 -30.16 -9.93
C GLN A 118 36.89 -31.52 -10.62
N LEU A 119 36.02 -32.40 -10.11
CA LEU A 119 35.75 -33.71 -10.70
C LEU A 119 34.92 -33.59 -12.00
N CYS A 120 33.93 -32.69 -12.02
CA CYS A 120 33.06 -32.47 -13.17
C CYS A 120 32.71 -30.98 -13.32
N PRO A 121 33.47 -30.21 -14.13
CA PRO A 121 33.24 -28.77 -14.33
C PRO A 121 31.90 -28.40 -14.96
N SER A 122 31.23 -29.36 -15.59
CA SER A 122 29.92 -29.21 -16.24
C SER A 122 28.74 -29.68 -15.38
N HIS A 123 28.97 -29.95 -14.09
CA HIS A 123 27.93 -30.43 -13.18
C HIS A 123 26.96 -29.30 -12.80
N VAL A 124 25.84 -29.22 -13.53
CA VAL A 124 24.91 -28.07 -13.50
C VAL A 124 24.22 -27.87 -12.15
N ASP A 125 23.88 -28.95 -11.44
CA ASP A 125 23.29 -28.86 -10.10
C ASP A 125 24.24 -28.21 -9.10
N THR A 126 25.54 -28.54 -9.16
CA THR A 126 26.54 -27.88 -8.31
C THR A 126 26.75 -26.43 -8.69
N LEU A 127 26.82 -26.10 -9.99
CA LEU A 127 26.95 -24.71 -10.43
C LEU A 127 25.78 -23.85 -9.93
N ASN A 128 24.54 -24.35 -10.04
CA ASN A 128 23.36 -23.67 -9.51
C ASN A 128 23.37 -23.54 -7.98
N ASN A 129 23.70 -24.61 -7.25
CA ASN A 129 23.68 -24.60 -5.79
C ASN A 129 24.81 -23.74 -5.19
N LEU A 130 26.01 -23.80 -5.78
CA LEU A 130 27.11 -22.91 -5.42
C LEU A 130 26.75 -21.45 -5.74
N GLY A 131 26.09 -21.20 -6.88
CA GLY A 131 25.55 -19.88 -7.21
C GLY A 131 24.60 -19.35 -6.12
N ASN A 132 23.70 -20.20 -5.62
CA ASN A 132 22.81 -19.86 -4.50
C ASN A 132 23.58 -19.50 -3.22
N VAL A 133 24.63 -20.26 -2.88
CA VAL A 133 25.49 -19.96 -1.72
C VAL A 133 26.23 -18.64 -1.91
N LYS A 134 26.82 -18.39 -3.09
CA LYS A 134 27.49 -17.13 -3.39
C LYS A 134 26.54 -15.94 -3.31
N ARG A 135 25.30 -16.10 -3.77
CA ARG A 135 24.24 -15.10 -3.63
C ARG A 135 23.94 -14.81 -2.15
N GLU A 136 23.75 -15.85 -1.33
CA GLU A 136 23.49 -15.71 0.12
C GLU A 136 24.67 -15.05 0.86
N GLN A 137 25.91 -15.26 0.41
CA GLN A 137 27.11 -14.57 0.92
C GLN A 137 27.27 -13.12 0.43
N GLY A 138 26.40 -12.63 -0.48
CA GLY A 138 26.52 -11.31 -1.09
C GLY A 138 27.51 -11.22 -2.26
N ASN A 139 28.09 -12.34 -2.71
CA ASN A 139 28.99 -12.44 -3.85
C ASN A 139 28.21 -12.50 -5.17
N ILE A 140 27.43 -11.46 -5.44
CA ILE A 140 26.44 -11.37 -6.54
C ILE A 140 27.06 -11.66 -7.93
N LYS A 141 28.24 -11.12 -8.22
CA LYS A 141 28.90 -11.31 -9.54
C LYS A 141 29.32 -12.76 -9.77
N GLU A 142 29.84 -13.41 -8.74
CA GLU A 142 30.25 -14.81 -8.83
C GLU A 142 29.02 -15.72 -8.97
N ALA A 143 27.95 -15.43 -8.24
CA ALA A 143 26.66 -16.13 -8.39
C ALA A 143 26.12 -16.04 -9.83
N GLU A 144 26.11 -14.84 -10.43
CA GLU A 144 25.68 -14.62 -11.82
C GLU A 144 26.50 -15.45 -12.81
N GLN A 145 27.84 -15.46 -12.66
CA GLN A 145 28.72 -16.27 -13.51
C GLN A 145 28.45 -17.77 -13.38
N LEU A 146 28.22 -18.26 -12.16
CA LEU A 146 27.91 -19.67 -11.92
C LEU A 146 26.57 -20.08 -12.54
N TYR A 147 25.53 -19.25 -12.43
CA TYR A 147 24.25 -19.51 -13.08
C TYR A 147 24.36 -19.49 -14.62
N LEU A 148 25.06 -18.51 -15.18
CA LEU A 148 25.28 -18.44 -16.64
C LEU A 148 26.05 -19.66 -17.15
N LYS A 149 27.07 -20.11 -16.41
CA LYS A 149 27.82 -21.32 -16.74
C LYS A 149 26.96 -22.59 -16.65
N ALA A 150 26.06 -22.68 -15.67
CA ALA A 150 25.11 -23.78 -15.59
C ALA A 150 24.18 -23.81 -16.81
N LEU A 151 23.70 -22.64 -17.25
CA LEU A 151 22.85 -22.50 -18.45
C LEU A 151 23.61 -22.70 -19.77
N GLU A 152 24.92 -22.46 -19.80
CA GLU A 152 25.78 -22.80 -20.95
C GLU A 152 25.81 -24.31 -21.19
N TYR A 153 25.93 -25.10 -20.11
CA TYR A 153 25.94 -26.56 -20.20
C TYR A 153 24.55 -27.17 -20.34
N PHE A 154 23.54 -26.59 -19.67
CA PHE A 154 22.15 -27.06 -19.74
C PHE A 154 21.18 -25.87 -19.87
N PRO A 155 20.88 -25.43 -21.11
CA PRO A 155 20.02 -24.27 -21.34
C PRO A 155 18.58 -24.44 -20.83
N ASN A 156 18.06 -25.66 -20.78
CA ASN A 156 16.69 -25.95 -20.35
C ASN A 156 16.60 -26.21 -18.82
N PHE A 157 17.35 -25.45 -18.02
CA PHE A 157 17.33 -25.60 -16.56
C PHE A 157 16.42 -24.58 -15.89
N ALA A 158 15.13 -24.92 -15.73
CA ALA A 158 14.11 -24.01 -15.18
C ALA A 158 14.49 -23.40 -13.82
N ALA A 159 15.02 -24.21 -12.89
CA ALA A 159 15.44 -23.74 -11.57
C ALA A 159 16.56 -22.69 -11.63
N THR A 160 17.55 -22.88 -12.51
CA THR A 160 18.65 -21.91 -12.69
C THR A 160 18.14 -20.62 -13.33
N HIS A 161 17.25 -20.71 -14.32
CA HIS A 161 16.60 -19.52 -14.88
C HIS A 161 15.83 -18.72 -13.81
N SER A 162 15.06 -19.39 -12.95
CA SER A 162 14.35 -18.73 -11.85
C SER A 162 15.31 -18.09 -10.82
N ASN A 163 16.41 -18.77 -10.46
CA ASN A 163 17.41 -18.23 -9.54
C ASN A 163 18.17 -17.03 -10.12
N LEU A 164 18.56 -17.10 -11.39
CA LEU A 164 19.18 -16.00 -12.12
C LEU A 164 18.22 -14.81 -12.25
N ALA A 165 16.95 -15.07 -12.55
CA ALA A 165 15.92 -14.04 -12.61
C ALA A 165 15.77 -13.31 -11.27
N SER A 166 15.72 -14.05 -10.16
CA SER A 166 15.67 -13.48 -8.81
C SER A 166 16.91 -12.62 -8.50
N LEU A 167 18.10 -13.05 -8.92
CA LEU A 167 19.33 -12.26 -8.78
C LEU A 167 19.27 -10.97 -9.61
N LEU A 168 18.80 -11.04 -10.86
CA LEU A 168 18.64 -9.88 -11.74
C LEU A 168 17.59 -8.90 -11.23
N GLN A 169 16.50 -9.40 -10.63
CA GLN A 169 15.50 -8.60 -9.95
C GLN A 169 16.13 -7.80 -8.79
N GLN A 170 16.94 -8.45 -7.95
CA GLN A 170 17.68 -7.76 -6.87
C GLN A 170 18.66 -6.70 -7.40
N GLN A 171 19.24 -6.92 -8.58
CA GLN A 171 20.06 -5.92 -9.28
C GLN A 171 19.25 -4.79 -9.96
N GLY A 172 17.92 -4.83 -9.91
CA GLY A 172 17.03 -3.88 -10.58
C GLY A 172 16.92 -4.07 -12.10
N LYS A 173 17.46 -5.17 -12.65
CA LYS A 173 17.35 -5.55 -14.07
C LYS A 173 16.03 -6.29 -14.31
N LEU A 174 14.91 -5.61 -14.06
CA LEU A 174 13.57 -6.21 -14.02
C LEU A 174 13.13 -6.85 -15.35
N GLN A 175 13.52 -6.26 -16.49
CA GLN A 175 13.18 -6.81 -17.81
C GLN A 175 13.93 -8.12 -18.10
N ASP A 176 15.22 -8.19 -17.74
CA ASP A 176 16.02 -9.41 -17.90
C ASP A 176 15.52 -10.51 -16.96
N ALA A 177 15.15 -10.14 -15.72
CA ALA A 177 14.51 -11.05 -14.78
C ALA A 177 13.20 -11.63 -15.34
N LEU A 178 12.33 -10.78 -15.90
CA LEU A 178 11.07 -11.21 -16.50
C LEU A 178 11.29 -12.20 -17.66
N MET A 179 12.30 -11.97 -18.50
CA MET A 179 12.66 -12.87 -19.59
C MET A 179 13.05 -14.25 -19.07
N HIS A 180 13.90 -14.31 -18.04
CA HIS A 180 14.33 -15.58 -17.46
C HIS A 180 13.21 -16.31 -16.70
N TYR A 181 12.32 -15.61 -16.00
CA TYR A 181 11.14 -16.25 -15.41
C TYR A 181 10.21 -16.85 -16.47
N LYS A 182 9.97 -16.12 -17.57
CA LYS A 182 9.19 -16.65 -18.70
C LYS A 182 9.82 -17.93 -19.26
N HIS A 183 11.13 -17.94 -19.49
CA HIS A 183 11.82 -19.16 -19.93
C HIS A 183 11.70 -20.31 -18.92
N ALA A 184 11.83 -20.04 -17.62
CA ALA A 184 11.64 -21.07 -16.59
C ALA A 184 10.22 -21.69 -16.64
N ILE A 185 9.20 -20.86 -16.87
CA ILE A 185 7.79 -21.28 -17.01
C ILE A 185 7.57 -22.02 -18.33
N ASP A 186 8.17 -21.58 -19.44
CA ASP A 186 8.07 -22.27 -20.74
C ASP A 186 8.66 -23.69 -20.67
N ILE A 187 9.77 -23.85 -19.93
CA ILE A 187 10.40 -25.16 -19.69
C ILE A 187 9.55 -26.01 -18.73
N GLN A 188 9.05 -25.41 -17.65
CA GLN A 188 8.27 -26.08 -16.61
C GLN A 188 7.01 -25.26 -16.26
N PRO A 189 5.88 -25.49 -16.96
CA PRO A 189 4.65 -24.71 -16.75
C PRO A 189 4.08 -24.79 -15.33
N ASN A 190 4.29 -25.93 -14.65
CA ASN A 190 3.83 -26.18 -13.28
C ASN A 190 4.83 -25.70 -12.21
N PHE A 191 5.68 -24.70 -12.51
CA PHE A 191 6.64 -24.16 -11.55
C PHE A 191 6.05 -22.99 -10.77
N ALA A 192 5.28 -23.29 -9.70
CA ALA A 192 4.54 -22.30 -8.92
C ALA A 192 5.41 -21.14 -8.40
N ASP A 193 6.63 -21.42 -7.90
CA ASP A 193 7.55 -20.38 -7.43
C ASP A 193 7.96 -19.40 -8.54
N ALA A 194 8.18 -19.89 -9.76
CA ALA A 194 8.54 -19.04 -10.90
C ALA A 194 7.38 -18.10 -11.28
N HIS A 195 6.13 -18.60 -11.25
CA HIS A 195 4.94 -17.74 -11.44
C HIS A 195 4.84 -16.68 -10.33
N SER A 196 4.95 -17.06 -9.07
CA SER A 196 4.88 -16.11 -7.94
C SER A 196 5.98 -15.04 -8.01
N ASN A 197 7.22 -15.45 -8.29
CA ASN A 197 8.35 -14.51 -8.41
C ASN A 197 8.25 -13.61 -9.65
N MET A 198 7.74 -14.13 -10.77
CA MET A 198 7.38 -13.32 -11.93
C MET A 198 6.30 -12.30 -11.59
N GLY A 199 5.28 -12.70 -10.82
CA GLY A 199 4.22 -11.80 -10.34
C GLY A 199 4.76 -10.65 -9.50
N ASN A 200 5.71 -10.92 -8.60
CA ASN A 200 6.41 -9.87 -7.84
C ASN A 200 7.18 -8.91 -8.75
N THR A 201 7.87 -9.43 -9.77
CA THR A 201 8.63 -8.62 -10.74
C THR A 201 7.70 -7.73 -11.57
N LEU A 202 6.55 -8.27 -12.01
CA LEU A 202 5.54 -7.52 -12.74
C LEU A 202 4.92 -6.42 -11.88
N ARG A 203 4.69 -6.68 -10.59
CA ARG A 203 4.22 -5.67 -9.63
C ARG A 203 5.22 -4.52 -9.50
N GLU A 204 6.52 -4.81 -9.44
CA GLU A 204 7.58 -3.78 -9.44
C GLU A 204 7.64 -2.98 -10.75
N LEU A 205 7.32 -3.62 -11.88
CA LEU A 205 7.14 -2.98 -13.19
C LEU A 205 5.80 -2.24 -13.34
N GLN A 206 4.97 -2.22 -12.30
CA GLN A 206 3.61 -1.64 -12.28
C GLN A 206 2.60 -2.35 -13.23
N ASP A 207 2.91 -3.55 -13.72
CA ASP A 207 1.97 -4.41 -14.42
C ASP A 207 1.17 -5.25 -13.42
N VAL A 208 0.18 -4.60 -12.80
CA VAL A 208 -0.65 -5.22 -11.76
C VAL A 208 -1.52 -6.35 -12.32
N THR A 209 -2.03 -6.21 -13.54
CA THR A 209 -2.87 -7.22 -14.18
C THR A 209 -2.06 -8.49 -14.46
N GLY A 210 -0.86 -8.34 -15.04
CA GLY A 210 0.04 -9.47 -15.25
C GLY A 210 0.46 -10.13 -13.94
N ALA A 211 0.74 -9.34 -12.90
CA ALA A 211 1.07 -9.86 -11.58
C ALA A 211 -0.06 -10.71 -10.97
N MET A 212 -1.30 -10.24 -11.06
CA MET A 212 -2.48 -10.96 -10.57
C MET A 212 -2.64 -12.33 -11.25
N ILE A 213 -2.53 -12.38 -12.58
CA ILE A 213 -2.61 -13.64 -13.35
C ILE A 213 -1.50 -14.62 -12.90
N CYS A 214 -0.29 -14.11 -12.67
CA CYS A 214 0.81 -14.96 -12.21
C CYS A 214 0.55 -15.54 -10.82
N PHE A 215 0.01 -14.76 -9.89
CA PHE A 215 -0.35 -15.29 -8.56
C PHE A 215 -1.52 -16.26 -8.61
N GLU A 216 -2.53 -16.01 -9.44
CA GLU A 216 -3.65 -16.94 -9.67
C GLU A 216 -3.16 -18.27 -10.23
N ASN A 217 -2.28 -18.26 -11.24
CA ASN A 217 -1.64 -19.48 -11.77
C ASN A 217 -0.81 -20.21 -10.71
N ALA A 218 -0.04 -19.47 -9.90
CA ALA A 218 0.76 -20.07 -8.82
C ALA A 218 -0.14 -20.80 -7.80
N ILE A 219 -1.31 -20.23 -7.47
CA ILE A 219 -2.32 -20.83 -6.58
C ILE A 219 -3.02 -22.01 -7.26
N GLU A 220 -3.31 -21.94 -8.55
CA GLU A 220 -3.91 -23.06 -9.30
C GLU A 220 -2.98 -24.28 -9.31
N ILE A 221 -1.68 -24.05 -9.54
CA ILE A 221 -0.65 -25.09 -9.54
C ILE A 221 -0.41 -25.62 -8.12
N ASN A 222 -0.34 -24.73 -7.13
CA ASN A 222 -0.16 -25.08 -5.72
C ASN A 222 -1.16 -24.33 -4.83
N PRO A 223 -2.33 -24.94 -4.54
CA PRO A 223 -3.36 -24.31 -3.70
C PRO A 223 -2.91 -23.97 -2.28
N THR A 224 -1.84 -24.63 -1.80
CA THR A 224 -1.27 -24.45 -0.45
C THR A 224 -0.20 -23.35 -0.39
N PHE A 225 -0.01 -22.58 -1.47
CA PHE A 225 1.02 -21.55 -1.55
C PHE A 225 0.62 -20.26 -0.81
N ALA A 226 0.87 -20.21 0.50
CA ALA A 226 0.49 -19.09 1.37
C ALA A 226 1.01 -17.71 0.88
N ASP A 227 2.26 -17.62 0.43
CA ASP A 227 2.84 -16.36 -0.07
C ASP A 227 2.14 -15.84 -1.34
N ALA A 228 1.68 -16.73 -2.22
CA ALA A 228 0.92 -16.34 -3.41
C ALA A 228 -0.46 -15.78 -3.03
N HIS A 229 -1.16 -16.42 -2.07
CA HIS A 229 -2.42 -15.88 -1.52
C HIS A 229 -2.23 -14.51 -0.87
N CYS A 230 -1.16 -14.33 -0.09
CA CYS A 230 -0.82 -13.06 0.56
C CYS A 230 -0.52 -11.96 -0.47
N ASN A 231 0.26 -12.26 -1.52
CA ASN A 231 0.58 -11.30 -2.57
C ASN A 231 -0.65 -10.91 -3.39
N LEU A 232 -1.52 -11.87 -3.73
CA LEU A 232 -2.79 -11.62 -4.40
C LEU A 232 -3.73 -10.77 -3.53
N ALA A 233 -3.80 -11.05 -2.23
CA ALA A 233 -4.57 -10.25 -1.27
C ALA A 233 -4.12 -8.78 -1.23
N SER A 234 -2.80 -8.54 -1.30
CA SER A 234 -2.28 -7.16 -1.36
C SER A 234 -2.70 -6.45 -2.63
N ILE A 235 -2.77 -7.14 -3.78
CA ILE A 235 -3.29 -6.55 -5.02
C ILE A 235 -4.77 -6.19 -4.87
N TYR A 236 -5.61 -7.09 -4.34
CA TYR A 236 -7.01 -6.78 -4.11
C TYR A 236 -7.20 -5.59 -3.16
N LYS A 237 -6.37 -5.49 -2.12
CA LYS A 237 -6.35 -4.34 -1.20
C LYS A 237 -6.04 -3.04 -1.94
N ASP A 238 -4.99 -3.03 -2.75
CA ASP A 238 -4.57 -1.84 -3.51
C ASP A 238 -5.56 -1.42 -4.61
N MET A 239 -6.37 -2.37 -5.11
CA MET A 239 -7.51 -2.12 -6.00
C MET A 239 -8.77 -1.64 -5.26
N GLY A 240 -8.77 -1.62 -3.92
CA GLY A 240 -9.92 -1.26 -3.08
C GLY A 240 -10.94 -2.39 -2.90
N ASN A 241 -10.67 -3.61 -3.39
CA ASN A 241 -11.52 -4.78 -3.16
C ASN A 241 -11.18 -5.44 -1.81
N ILE A 242 -11.54 -4.74 -0.73
CA ILE A 242 -11.15 -5.12 0.63
C ILE A 242 -11.75 -6.48 1.03
N THR A 243 -12.97 -6.79 0.60
CA THR A 243 -13.62 -8.08 0.91
C THR A 243 -12.86 -9.26 0.32
N LYS A 244 -12.40 -9.17 -0.94
CA LYS A 244 -11.55 -10.22 -1.54
C LYS A 244 -10.19 -10.30 -0.86
N ALA A 245 -9.60 -9.14 -0.51
CA ALA A 245 -8.33 -9.10 0.20
C ALA A 245 -8.40 -9.83 1.54
N ILE A 246 -9.45 -9.59 2.34
CA ILE A 246 -9.69 -10.27 3.63
C ILE A 246 -9.69 -11.78 3.43
N LYS A 247 -10.52 -12.30 2.52
CA LYS A 247 -10.63 -13.74 2.24
C LYS A 247 -9.29 -14.36 1.82
N SER A 248 -8.52 -13.69 0.98
CA SER A 248 -7.22 -14.18 0.53
C SER A 248 -6.16 -14.16 1.65
N TYR A 249 -6.16 -13.15 2.53
CA TYR A 249 -5.27 -13.16 3.70
C TYR A 249 -5.67 -14.23 4.73
N GLU A 250 -6.96 -14.45 4.96
CA GLU A 250 -7.46 -15.53 5.82
C GLU A 250 -7.01 -16.90 5.31
N ASN A 251 -7.09 -17.15 4.00
CA ASN A 251 -6.56 -18.37 3.38
C ASN A 251 -5.05 -18.50 3.61
N ALA A 252 -4.28 -17.41 3.43
CA ALA A 252 -2.83 -17.43 3.65
C ALA A 252 -2.49 -17.79 5.11
N LEU A 253 -3.22 -17.24 6.08
CA LEU A 253 -3.04 -17.50 7.51
C LEU A 253 -3.53 -18.90 7.93
N GLN A 254 -4.55 -19.44 7.27
CA GLN A 254 -4.98 -20.82 7.48
C GLN A 254 -3.90 -21.81 7.04
N LEU A 255 -3.21 -21.53 5.94
CA LEU A 255 -2.12 -22.35 5.41
C LEU A 255 -0.83 -22.16 6.22
N LYS A 256 -0.55 -20.94 6.68
CA LYS A 256 0.64 -20.56 7.44
C LYS A 256 0.23 -19.63 8.60
N PRO A 257 -0.04 -20.17 9.80
CA PRO A 257 -0.47 -19.36 10.95
C PRO A 257 0.60 -18.37 11.44
N ASP A 258 1.87 -18.76 11.40
CA ASP A 258 3.00 -17.86 11.69
C ASP A 258 3.39 -17.08 10.42
N PHE A 259 2.54 -16.10 10.07
CA PHE A 259 2.77 -15.23 8.92
C PHE A 259 2.50 -13.75 9.26
N PRO A 260 3.46 -13.06 9.90
CA PRO A 260 3.33 -11.67 10.33
C PRO A 260 2.85 -10.68 9.25
N ASP A 261 3.39 -10.78 8.02
CA ASP A 261 3.00 -9.88 6.92
C ASP A 261 1.53 -10.03 6.54
N ALA A 262 1.03 -11.27 6.44
CA ALA A 262 -0.37 -11.53 6.16
C ALA A 262 -1.27 -11.07 7.31
N TYR A 263 -0.84 -11.28 8.56
CA TYR A 263 -1.59 -10.87 9.75
C TYR A 263 -1.74 -9.34 9.85
N CYS A 264 -0.63 -8.59 9.75
CA CYS A 264 -0.65 -7.13 9.83
C CYS A 264 -1.48 -6.51 8.69
N ASN A 265 -1.39 -7.07 7.47
CA ASN A 265 -2.20 -6.58 6.35
C ASN A 265 -3.69 -6.94 6.48
N LEU A 266 -4.04 -8.12 7.00
CA LEU A 266 -5.42 -8.48 7.31
C LEU A 266 -5.99 -7.54 8.39
N ALA A 267 -5.22 -7.27 9.44
CA ALA A 267 -5.60 -6.33 10.48
C ALA A 267 -5.88 -4.93 9.92
N HIS A 268 -5.07 -4.47 8.97
CA HIS A 268 -5.32 -3.21 8.27
C HIS A 268 -6.62 -3.25 7.45
N CYS A 269 -6.90 -4.36 6.75
CA CYS A 269 -8.18 -4.54 6.05
C CYS A 269 -9.37 -4.48 7.02
N PHE A 270 -9.27 -5.07 8.21
CA PHE A 270 -10.30 -4.99 9.24
C PHE A 270 -10.51 -3.57 9.76
N LEU A 271 -9.45 -2.78 9.95
CA LEU A 271 -9.58 -1.35 10.27
C LEU A 271 -10.35 -0.60 9.17
N ILE A 272 -10.01 -0.86 7.89
CA ILE A 272 -10.67 -0.22 6.75
C ILE A 272 -12.19 -0.47 6.73
N VAL A 273 -12.64 -1.66 7.13
CA VAL A 273 -14.06 -2.03 7.17
C VAL A 273 -14.66 -1.95 8.57
N CYS A 274 -14.01 -1.29 9.53
CA CYS A 274 -14.47 -1.21 10.93
C CYS A 274 -14.83 -2.55 11.57
N ASN A 275 -14.17 -3.65 11.19
CA ASN A 275 -14.36 -4.93 11.88
C ASN A 275 -13.55 -4.92 13.19
N TRP A 276 -14.28 -4.81 14.30
CA TRP A 276 -13.72 -4.64 15.63
C TRP A 276 -13.98 -5.83 16.57
N ASP A 277 -14.42 -6.98 16.05
CA ASP A 277 -14.82 -8.13 16.86
C ASP A 277 -13.74 -8.59 17.87
N ASP A 278 -12.45 -8.53 17.48
CA ASP A 278 -11.27 -8.84 18.31
C ASP A 278 -10.22 -7.70 18.30
N TYR A 279 -10.68 -6.44 18.27
CA TYR A 279 -9.81 -5.26 18.07
C TYR A 279 -8.62 -5.19 19.05
N ASN A 280 -8.86 -5.29 20.36
CA ASN A 280 -7.81 -5.10 21.37
C ASN A 280 -6.73 -6.18 21.28
N ASP A 281 -7.13 -7.44 21.17
CA ASP A 281 -6.20 -8.58 21.02
C ASP A 281 -5.37 -8.44 19.75
N ARG A 282 -6.02 -8.01 18.65
CA ARG A 282 -5.35 -7.77 17.38
C ARG A 282 -4.29 -6.66 17.48
N MET A 283 -4.62 -5.55 18.14
CA MET A 283 -3.68 -4.44 18.34
C MET A 283 -2.50 -4.87 19.21
N GLN A 284 -2.76 -5.61 20.29
CA GLN A 284 -1.70 -6.13 21.16
C GLN A 284 -0.76 -7.07 20.40
N ASN A 285 -1.30 -7.98 19.58
CA ASN A 285 -0.50 -8.88 18.75
C ASN A 285 0.35 -8.12 17.72
N ILE A 286 -0.17 -7.05 17.10
CA ILE A 286 0.63 -6.21 16.19
C ILE A 286 1.82 -5.61 16.93
N VAL A 287 1.63 -5.09 18.15
CA VAL A 287 2.73 -4.54 18.95
C VAL A 287 3.79 -5.61 19.22
N THR A 288 3.38 -6.80 19.68
CA THR A 288 4.30 -7.92 19.93
C THR A 288 5.09 -8.32 18.68
N ILE A 289 4.41 -8.48 17.53
CA ILE A 289 5.05 -8.82 16.25
C ILE A 289 6.12 -7.77 15.88
N VAL A 290 5.78 -6.49 16.01
CA VAL A 290 6.70 -5.41 15.68
C VAL A 290 7.91 -5.41 16.61
N GLU A 291 7.70 -5.57 17.91
CA GLU A 291 8.79 -5.62 18.90
C GLU A 291 9.74 -6.78 18.62
N GLU A 292 9.22 -8.00 18.44
CA GLU A 292 10.01 -9.19 18.11
C GLU A 292 10.79 -9.04 16.80
N GLN A 293 10.18 -8.47 15.76
CA GLN A 293 10.86 -8.24 14.48
C GLN A 293 12.01 -7.25 14.60
N LEU A 294 11.79 -6.13 15.30
CA LEU A 294 12.81 -5.10 15.46
C LEU A 294 13.96 -5.54 16.38
N GLU A 295 13.68 -6.33 17.40
CA GLU A 295 14.71 -6.95 18.26
C GLU A 295 15.59 -7.93 17.50
N ASN A 296 15.02 -8.69 16.56
CA ASN A 296 15.74 -9.64 15.70
C ASN A 296 16.36 -8.99 14.44
N GLU A 297 16.47 -7.65 14.42
CA GLU A 297 16.99 -6.88 13.29
C GLU A 297 16.28 -7.10 11.95
N LYS A 298 15.04 -7.61 11.98
CA LYS A 298 14.21 -7.82 10.79
C LYS A 298 13.48 -6.54 10.38
N ILE A 299 13.10 -6.46 9.11
CA ILE A 299 12.16 -5.43 8.66
C ILE A 299 10.79 -5.71 9.27
N SER A 300 10.10 -4.64 9.68
CA SER A 300 8.77 -4.78 10.25
C SER A 300 7.73 -5.09 9.17
N SER A 301 6.81 -6.01 9.48
CA SER A 301 5.60 -6.27 8.68
C SER A 301 4.64 -5.08 8.66
N VAL A 302 4.77 -4.16 9.62
CA VAL A 302 4.04 -2.89 9.62
C VAL A 302 4.81 -1.86 8.79
N HIS A 303 4.18 -1.43 7.71
CA HIS A 303 4.71 -0.34 6.88
C HIS A 303 4.73 1.00 7.67
N PRO A 304 5.72 1.89 7.49
CA PRO A 304 5.84 3.13 8.27
C PRO A 304 4.58 3.99 8.24
N HIS A 305 3.90 4.08 7.08
CA HIS A 305 2.64 4.81 6.93
C HIS A 305 1.49 4.23 7.76
N HIS A 306 1.47 2.93 8.04
CA HIS A 306 0.41 2.31 8.84
C HIS A 306 0.73 2.36 10.35
N SER A 307 1.99 2.58 10.73
CA SER A 307 2.41 2.61 12.14
C SER A 307 1.70 3.68 12.99
N ILE A 308 1.17 4.72 12.36
CA ILE A 308 0.38 5.78 13.02
C ILE A 308 -1.02 5.31 13.44
N LEU A 309 -1.51 4.20 12.88
CA LEU A 309 -2.85 3.63 13.14
C LEU A 309 -2.84 2.59 14.27
N TYR A 310 -1.67 2.27 14.81
CA TYR A 310 -1.50 1.24 15.83
C TYR A 310 -0.98 1.85 17.12
N PRO A 311 -1.26 1.24 18.30
CA PRO A 311 -0.82 1.72 19.60
C PRO A 311 0.68 1.47 19.87
N LEU A 312 1.52 1.82 18.90
CA LEU A 312 2.97 1.74 18.98
C LEU A 312 3.53 2.96 19.72
N SER A 313 4.65 2.79 20.41
CA SER A 313 5.39 3.93 20.95
C SER A 313 6.06 4.73 19.82
N ASN A 314 6.31 6.03 20.03
CA ASN A 314 7.02 6.86 19.04
C ASN A 314 8.42 6.32 18.74
N LYS A 315 9.09 5.72 19.72
CA LYS A 315 10.37 5.02 19.54
C LYS A 315 10.25 3.89 18.51
N LEU A 316 9.21 3.06 18.59
CA LEU A 316 8.97 1.98 17.64
C LEU A 316 8.63 2.53 16.26
N ARG A 317 7.76 3.55 16.15
CA ARG A 317 7.43 4.20 14.87
C ARG A 317 8.69 4.72 14.16
N ARG A 318 9.58 5.38 14.91
CA ARG A 318 10.87 5.85 14.38
C ARG A 318 11.78 4.71 13.93
N GLU A 319 11.85 3.62 14.68
CA GLU A 319 12.68 2.47 14.31
C GLU A 319 12.12 1.73 13.08
N ILE A 320 10.80 1.57 12.95
CA ILE A 320 10.15 1.05 11.74
C ILE A 320 10.56 1.87 10.53
N ALA A 321 10.43 3.20 10.60
CA ALA A 321 10.81 4.11 9.53
C ALA A 321 12.30 3.99 9.19
N LYS A 322 13.17 3.93 10.21
CA LYS A 322 14.62 3.77 10.04
C LYS A 322 14.98 2.48 9.32
N ARG A 323 14.39 1.33 9.68
CA ARG A 323 14.66 0.04 9.00
C ARG A 323 14.27 0.08 7.52
N HIS A 324 13.19 0.77 7.18
CA HIS A 324 12.81 0.97 5.78
C HIS A 324 13.77 1.92 5.05
N ALA A 325 14.24 2.99 5.69
CA ALA A 325 15.25 3.89 5.12
C ALA A 325 16.60 3.20 4.88
N ASP A 326 17.04 2.37 5.82
CA ASP A 326 18.29 1.63 5.73
C ASP A 326 18.24 0.65 4.53
N LEU A 327 17.10 -0.01 4.29
CA LEU A 327 16.89 -0.86 3.10
C LEU A 327 17.12 -0.09 1.78
N TYR A 328 16.62 1.15 1.66
CA TYR A 328 16.87 1.95 0.46
C TYR A 328 18.35 2.32 0.30
N THR A 329 19.03 2.59 1.43
CA THR A 329 20.46 2.88 1.45
C THR A 329 21.28 1.67 1.02
N GLU A 330 20.95 0.48 1.51
CA GLU A 330 21.57 -0.79 1.11
C GLU A 330 21.37 -1.08 -0.38
N LYS A 331 20.13 -0.95 -0.88
CA LYS A 331 19.82 -1.12 -2.31
C LYS A 331 20.66 -0.19 -3.19
N VAL A 332 20.79 1.07 -2.80
CA VAL A 332 21.60 2.04 -3.55
C VAL A 332 23.08 1.69 -3.52
N ASN A 333 23.62 1.30 -2.36
CA ASN A 333 25.03 0.96 -2.18
C ASN A 333 25.43 -0.33 -2.93
N LEU A 334 24.52 -1.30 -3.04
CA LEU A 334 24.74 -2.53 -3.83
C LEU A 334 24.89 -2.22 -5.33
N LEU A 335 24.14 -1.23 -5.81
CA LEU A 335 24.08 -0.91 -7.24
C LEU A 335 25.18 0.09 -7.66
N ASN A 336 25.78 0.82 -6.72
CA ASN A 336 26.63 1.95 -7.08
C ASN A 336 27.60 2.45 -6.00
N THR A 337 28.66 3.12 -6.44
CA THR A 337 29.62 3.86 -5.59
C THR A 337 29.60 5.38 -5.83
N ILE A 338 28.64 5.89 -6.62
CA ILE A 338 28.55 7.33 -6.91
C ILE A 338 28.37 8.12 -5.60
N THR A 339 29.24 9.10 -5.43
CA THR A 339 29.13 10.14 -4.41
C THR A 339 29.03 11.48 -5.11
N PHE A 340 27.92 12.20 -4.92
CA PHE A 340 27.75 13.55 -5.45
C PHE A 340 28.56 14.55 -4.64
N LYS A 341 29.16 15.53 -5.33
CA LYS A 341 29.95 16.60 -4.70
C LYS A 341 29.29 17.93 -4.95
N TYR A 342 28.99 18.66 -3.89
CA TYR A 342 28.28 19.93 -4.00
C TYR A 342 29.27 21.10 -3.98
N PRO A 343 28.99 22.20 -4.70
CA PRO A 343 29.78 23.41 -4.61
C PRO A 343 29.81 23.97 -3.18
N THR A 344 30.94 24.54 -2.78
CA THR A 344 31.07 25.27 -1.51
C THR A 344 30.56 26.71 -1.70
N GLY A 345 29.46 27.04 -1.02
CA GLY A 345 28.80 28.34 -1.11
C GLY A 345 27.72 28.41 -2.21
N HIS A 346 26.82 29.38 -2.08
CA HIS A 346 25.70 29.59 -3.00
C HIS A 346 25.86 30.92 -3.73
N GLN A 347 25.72 30.92 -5.06
CA GLN A 347 25.72 32.13 -5.89
C GLN A 347 24.46 32.15 -6.76
N GLY A 348 23.80 33.32 -6.82
CA GLY A 348 22.56 33.50 -7.58
C GLY A 348 21.31 33.06 -6.81
N ARG A 349 20.26 32.67 -7.54
CA ARG A 349 18.96 32.26 -6.98
C ARG A 349 19.05 30.89 -6.32
N LEU A 350 18.37 30.71 -5.18
CA LEU A 350 18.31 29.43 -4.49
C LEU A 350 17.41 28.45 -5.27
N ARG A 351 17.97 27.31 -5.68
CA ARG A 351 17.27 26.28 -6.45
C ARG A 351 16.57 25.29 -5.54
N ILE A 352 15.25 25.22 -5.64
CA ILE A 352 14.41 24.33 -4.84
C ILE A 352 13.76 23.31 -5.77
N GLY A 353 13.92 22.02 -5.46
CA GLY A 353 13.32 20.92 -6.19
C GLY A 353 12.24 20.22 -5.39
N TYR A 354 10.99 20.27 -5.83
CA TYR A 354 9.88 19.51 -5.25
C TYR A 354 9.74 18.16 -5.95
N VAL A 355 9.89 17.05 -5.22
CA VAL A 355 9.77 15.70 -5.78
C VAL A 355 8.47 15.06 -5.27
N SER A 356 7.59 14.67 -6.19
CA SER A 356 6.30 14.08 -5.83
C SER A 356 5.77 13.12 -6.89
N SER A 357 5.19 12.00 -6.46
CA SER A 357 4.30 11.15 -7.27
C SER A 357 2.87 11.70 -7.41
N ASP A 358 2.59 12.86 -6.83
CA ASP A 358 1.22 13.30 -6.58
C ASP A 358 0.87 14.59 -7.32
N PHE A 359 1.69 14.99 -8.30
CA PHE A 359 1.38 16.10 -9.19
C PHE A 359 0.31 15.67 -10.19
N GLY A 360 -0.95 16.00 -9.87
CA GLY A 360 -2.16 15.49 -10.51
C GLY A 360 -3.39 15.64 -9.62
N ASN A 361 -4.46 14.88 -9.87
CA ASN A 361 -5.63 14.85 -8.99
C ASN A 361 -5.36 14.00 -7.74
N HIS A 362 -4.62 14.58 -6.80
CA HIS A 362 -4.25 13.97 -5.52
C HIS A 362 -4.30 15.05 -4.41
N PRO A 363 -4.63 14.68 -3.15
CA PRO A 363 -4.67 15.62 -2.03
C PRO A 363 -3.45 16.53 -1.95
N THR A 364 -2.24 16.01 -2.12
CA THR A 364 -1.00 16.81 -2.15
C THR A 364 -1.12 18.01 -3.11
N SER A 365 -1.59 17.81 -4.34
CA SER A 365 -1.78 18.90 -5.31
C SER A 365 -2.92 19.83 -4.91
N HIS A 366 -4.03 19.32 -4.35
CA HIS A 366 -5.13 20.16 -3.83
C HIS A 366 -4.66 21.09 -2.70
N LEU A 367 -3.58 20.73 -2.00
CA LEU A 367 -3.01 21.53 -0.93
C LEU A 367 -2.02 22.58 -1.44
N MET A 368 -1.12 22.21 -2.36
CA MET A 368 0.08 23.01 -2.67
C MET A 368 0.24 23.46 -4.13
N GLN A 369 -0.67 23.13 -5.05
CA GLN A 369 -0.48 23.39 -6.50
C GLN A 369 -0.13 24.84 -6.87
N SER A 370 -0.51 25.83 -6.04
CA SER A 370 -0.18 27.24 -6.26
C SER A 370 1.21 27.63 -5.76
N ILE A 371 1.81 26.88 -4.84
CA ILE A 371 3.10 27.23 -4.21
C ILE A 371 4.24 27.38 -5.23
N PRO A 372 4.43 26.47 -6.21
CA PRO A 372 5.48 26.64 -7.22
C PRO A 372 5.44 28.00 -7.94
N GLY A 373 4.24 28.55 -8.20
CA GLY A 373 4.06 29.83 -8.88
C GLY A 373 4.16 31.06 -7.98
N LEU A 374 4.06 30.88 -6.65
CA LEU A 374 4.07 31.96 -5.66
C LEU A 374 5.46 32.27 -5.10
N HIS A 375 6.49 31.50 -5.47
CA HIS A 375 7.87 31.81 -5.11
C HIS A 375 8.34 33.13 -5.72
N ASP A 376 9.11 33.90 -4.95
CA ASP A 376 9.78 35.11 -5.45
C ASP A 376 10.90 34.72 -6.42
N ARG A 377 10.62 34.89 -7.72
CA ARG A 377 11.54 34.54 -8.81
C ARG A 377 12.81 35.39 -8.84
N SER A 378 12.89 36.50 -8.11
CA SER A 378 14.16 37.22 -7.98
C SER A 378 15.16 36.48 -7.07
N ARG A 379 14.66 35.60 -6.19
CA ARG A 379 15.44 34.91 -5.15
C ARG A 379 15.50 33.41 -5.30
N PHE A 380 14.46 32.77 -5.81
CA PHE A 380 14.32 31.31 -5.84
C PHE A 380 14.05 30.81 -7.24
N GLU A 381 14.71 29.75 -7.69
CA GLU A 381 14.47 29.07 -8.97
C GLU A 381 13.82 27.70 -8.72
N ILE A 382 12.62 27.49 -9.27
CA ILE A 382 11.76 26.36 -8.85
C ILE A 382 11.72 25.22 -9.87
N PHE A 383 12.01 24.02 -9.37
CA PHE A 383 11.94 22.76 -10.11
C PHE A 383 10.87 21.85 -9.50
N CYS A 384 10.03 21.26 -10.34
CA CYS A 384 9.08 20.20 -9.96
C CYS A 384 9.46 18.91 -10.67
N TYR A 385 9.72 17.85 -9.90
CA TYR A 385 10.07 16.52 -10.39
C TYR A 385 8.92 15.56 -10.13
N ALA A 386 8.20 15.21 -11.19
CA ALA A 386 7.09 14.27 -11.12
C ALA A 386 7.58 12.83 -11.15
N LEU A 387 7.14 12.01 -10.21
CA LEU A 387 7.37 10.56 -10.23
C LEU A 387 6.22 9.80 -10.92
N ASN A 388 5.09 10.46 -11.14
CA ASN A 388 3.92 9.94 -11.85
C ASN A 388 3.79 10.50 -13.27
N THR A 389 3.19 9.69 -14.14
CA THR A 389 2.77 10.11 -15.48
C THR A 389 1.73 11.20 -15.40
N ASN A 390 1.65 12.04 -16.44
CA ASN A 390 0.60 13.04 -16.56
C ASN A 390 -0.79 12.39 -16.63
N ASP A 391 -1.66 12.73 -15.68
CA ASP A 391 -3.04 12.22 -15.57
C ASP A 391 -4.07 13.04 -16.38
N GLY A 392 -3.62 14.09 -17.09
CA GLY A 392 -4.48 14.95 -17.92
C GLY A 392 -5.29 15.98 -17.15
N THR A 393 -5.08 16.12 -15.84
CA THR A 393 -5.86 17.01 -14.98
C THR A 393 -5.37 18.46 -15.04
N THR A 394 -6.24 19.40 -14.66
CA THR A 394 -5.82 20.81 -14.57
C THR A 394 -4.80 21.04 -13.45
N PHE A 395 -4.82 20.24 -12.38
CA PHE A 395 -3.83 20.26 -11.31
C PHE A 395 -2.40 20.08 -11.86
N ARG A 396 -2.19 19.01 -12.65
CA ARG A 396 -0.89 18.74 -13.28
C ARG A 396 -0.47 19.86 -14.22
N SER A 397 -1.35 20.30 -15.11
CA SER A 397 -1.03 21.37 -16.08
C SER A 397 -0.78 22.73 -15.41
N LYS A 398 -1.46 23.05 -14.30
CA LYS A 398 -1.18 24.25 -13.50
C LYS A 398 0.22 24.20 -12.89
N ILE A 399 0.60 23.10 -12.24
CA ILE A 399 1.95 22.96 -11.66
C ILE A 399 3.03 23.05 -12.74
N MET A 400 2.80 22.41 -13.90
CA MET A 400 3.70 22.52 -15.06
C MET A 400 3.88 23.96 -15.55
N LYS A 401 2.79 24.73 -15.60
CA LYS A 401 2.80 26.13 -16.04
C LYS A 401 3.45 27.06 -15.01
N ASP A 402 3.18 26.83 -13.73
CA ASP A 402 3.53 27.76 -12.65
C ASP A 402 4.97 27.52 -12.14
N SER A 403 5.49 26.29 -12.27
CA SER A 403 6.92 26.00 -12.06
C SER A 403 7.78 26.57 -13.19
N GLU A 404 9.04 26.92 -12.88
CA GLU A 404 9.99 27.34 -13.94
C GLU A 404 10.48 26.15 -14.75
N HIS A 405 10.68 25.03 -14.06
CA HIS A 405 11.16 23.80 -14.65
C HIS A 405 10.30 22.65 -14.16
N PHE A 406 9.64 21.96 -15.09
CA PHE A 406 8.88 20.77 -14.80
C PHE A 406 9.54 19.56 -15.46
N ILE A 407 9.87 18.54 -14.68
CA ILE A 407 10.62 17.36 -15.11
C ILE A 407 9.80 16.13 -14.82
N ASP A 408 9.52 15.37 -15.87
CA ASP A 408 8.88 14.06 -15.75
C ASP A 408 9.94 12.97 -15.53
N LEU A 409 10.02 12.47 -14.29
CA LEU A 409 10.89 11.35 -13.93
C LEU A 409 10.17 9.99 -14.00
N SER A 410 8.86 9.95 -14.29
CA SER A 410 8.14 8.68 -14.43
C SER A 410 8.65 7.88 -15.63
N GLY A 411 9.09 8.57 -16.69
CA GLY A 411 9.78 7.97 -17.83
C GLY A 411 11.24 7.56 -17.57
N VAL A 412 11.78 7.83 -16.37
CA VAL A 412 13.16 7.51 -15.97
C VAL A 412 13.14 6.50 -14.82
N PRO A 413 12.91 5.21 -15.07
CA PRO A 413 12.74 4.20 -14.01
C PRO A 413 14.01 3.99 -13.19
N CYS A 414 15.19 4.16 -13.79
CA CYS A 414 16.45 4.02 -13.06
C CYS A 414 16.67 5.18 -12.07
N ASN A 415 16.67 4.87 -10.77
CA ASN A 415 16.85 5.84 -9.69
C ASN A 415 18.19 6.61 -9.78
N ILE A 416 19.27 5.95 -10.21
CA ILE A 416 20.58 6.59 -10.40
C ILE A 416 20.54 7.62 -11.53
N LYS A 417 19.87 7.32 -12.64
CA LYS A 417 19.70 8.29 -13.74
C LYS A 417 18.85 9.48 -13.30
N ALA A 418 17.76 9.22 -12.57
CA ALA A 418 16.90 10.27 -12.01
C ALA A 418 17.67 11.19 -11.05
N ALA A 419 18.45 10.63 -10.11
CA ALA A 419 19.29 11.41 -9.21
C ALA A 419 20.35 12.24 -9.96
N ASN A 420 20.97 11.69 -11.01
CA ASN A 420 21.91 12.44 -11.84
C ASN A 420 21.27 13.63 -12.57
N ILE A 421 20.01 13.52 -13.01
CA ILE A 421 19.26 14.64 -13.60
C ILE A 421 19.10 15.75 -12.56
N ILE A 422 18.65 15.41 -11.34
CA ILE A 422 18.50 16.35 -10.23
C ILE A 422 19.84 17.03 -9.90
N TYR A 423 20.91 16.25 -9.78
CA TYR A 423 22.25 16.77 -9.49
C TYR A 423 22.75 17.73 -10.56
N LYS A 424 22.54 17.43 -11.85
CA LYS A 424 22.94 18.31 -12.97
C LYS A 424 22.20 19.65 -12.97
N HIS A 425 20.98 19.70 -12.42
CA HIS A 425 20.24 20.95 -12.25
C HIS A 425 20.78 21.79 -11.07
N GLY A 426 21.69 21.25 -10.26
CA GLY A 426 22.32 21.97 -9.16
C GLY A 426 21.32 22.40 -8.10
N ILE A 427 20.37 21.53 -7.76
CA ILE A 427 19.37 21.78 -6.72
C ILE A 427 20.06 21.99 -5.37
N ASN A 428 19.71 23.07 -4.68
CA ASN A 428 20.23 23.38 -3.35
C ASN A 428 19.41 22.69 -2.25
N ILE A 429 18.08 22.75 -2.35
CA ILE A 429 17.15 22.13 -1.42
C ILE A 429 16.22 21.20 -2.18
N LEU A 430 16.29 19.90 -1.89
CA LEU A 430 15.40 18.90 -2.47
C LEU A 430 14.33 18.50 -1.46
N VAL A 431 13.08 18.69 -1.84
CA VAL A 431 11.90 18.51 -0.98
C VAL A 431 11.24 17.17 -1.32
N ASN A 432 11.20 16.26 -0.34
CA ASN A 432 10.46 15.01 -0.41
C ASN A 432 9.02 15.23 0.03
N MET A 433 8.07 15.02 -0.88
CA MET A 433 6.64 15.18 -0.64
C MET A 433 5.89 13.85 -0.58
N ASN A 434 6.59 12.73 -0.50
CA ASN A 434 5.97 11.41 -0.49
C ASN A 434 6.21 10.64 0.81
N GLY A 435 7.43 10.68 1.35
CA GLY A 435 7.84 9.78 2.43
C GLY A 435 7.58 8.33 2.07
N TYR A 436 6.82 7.62 2.91
CA TYR A 436 6.45 6.21 2.70
C TYR A 436 5.03 6.08 2.13
N THR A 437 4.73 6.75 1.02
CA THR A 437 3.44 6.63 0.31
C THR A 437 3.61 5.96 -1.05
N LYS A 438 2.48 5.60 -1.67
CA LYS A 438 2.46 4.95 -2.99
C LYS A 438 3.12 5.83 -4.04
N GLY A 439 4.06 5.27 -4.80
CA GLY A 439 4.80 5.99 -5.86
C GLY A 439 6.06 6.71 -5.39
N ALA A 440 6.38 6.68 -4.09
CA ALA A 440 7.63 7.21 -3.57
C ALA A 440 8.86 6.51 -4.19
N ARG A 441 9.92 7.28 -4.44
CA ARG A 441 11.23 6.78 -4.90
C ARG A 441 12.34 7.28 -3.99
N ASN A 442 12.30 6.83 -2.74
CA ASN A 442 13.23 7.27 -1.68
C ASN A 442 14.69 6.92 -1.97
N GLU A 443 14.96 5.98 -2.87
CA GLU A 443 16.30 5.69 -3.39
C GLU A 443 16.95 6.92 -4.04
N ILE A 444 16.15 7.82 -4.65
CA ILE A 444 16.66 9.08 -5.20
C ILE A 444 17.24 9.94 -4.08
N PHE A 445 16.57 9.99 -2.92
CA PHE A 445 17.03 10.75 -1.76
C PHE A 445 18.19 10.05 -1.04
N ALA A 446 18.20 8.71 -0.98
CA ALA A 446 19.32 7.94 -0.44
C ALA A 446 20.62 8.17 -1.22
N LEU A 447 20.53 8.40 -2.54
CA LEU A 447 21.65 8.81 -3.40
C LEU A 447 22.18 10.22 -3.12
N ARG A 448 21.43 11.05 -2.38
CA ARG A 448 21.75 12.46 -2.04
C ARG A 448 22.19 13.34 -3.23
N PRO A 449 21.35 13.57 -4.26
CA PRO A 449 21.72 14.45 -5.38
C PRO A 449 21.74 15.96 -5.04
N ALA A 450 21.27 16.36 -3.85
CA ALA A 450 21.30 17.74 -3.36
C ALA A 450 21.99 17.82 -1.98
N PRO A 451 22.61 18.97 -1.63
CA PRO A 451 23.28 19.12 -0.34
C PRO A 451 22.32 19.13 0.85
N LEU A 452 21.11 19.70 0.68
CA LEU A 452 20.05 19.69 1.68
C LEU A 452 18.82 18.96 1.15
N GLN A 453 18.31 18.02 1.94
CA GLN A 453 17.10 17.27 1.65
C GLN A 453 16.10 17.39 2.79
N VAL A 454 14.86 17.74 2.49
CA VAL A 454 13.84 18.07 3.50
C VAL A 454 12.53 17.32 3.26
N MET A 455 11.90 16.85 4.34
CA MET A 455 10.55 16.28 4.31
C MET A 455 9.52 17.41 4.41
N TRP A 456 8.45 17.35 3.60
CA TRP A 456 7.37 18.32 3.71
C TRP A 456 6.02 17.80 3.18
N LEU A 457 4.97 18.11 3.94
CA LEU A 457 3.55 18.01 3.59
C LEU A 457 2.99 16.60 3.37
N GLY A 458 3.43 15.87 2.35
CA GLY A 458 2.73 14.68 1.87
C GLY A 458 2.91 13.41 2.70
N TYR A 459 3.76 13.42 3.72
CA TYR A 459 3.92 12.30 4.66
C TYR A 459 3.85 12.79 6.12
N PRO A 460 2.89 12.31 6.94
CA PRO A 460 2.69 12.78 8.30
C PRO A 460 3.53 11.98 9.31
N GLY A 461 4.85 11.97 9.15
CA GLY A 461 5.76 11.25 10.05
C GLY A 461 7.24 11.44 9.72
N THR A 462 8.10 10.92 10.61
CA THR A 462 9.55 10.87 10.36
C THR A 462 9.88 9.92 9.22
N SER A 463 10.83 10.29 8.37
CA SER A 463 11.42 9.35 7.41
C SER A 463 12.28 8.29 8.11
N GLY A 464 12.78 8.52 9.33
CA GLY A 464 13.76 7.66 9.97
C GLY A 464 15.12 7.61 9.24
N ALA A 465 15.31 8.41 8.19
CA ALA A 465 16.40 8.27 7.25
C ALA A 465 17.55 9.22 7.53
N LYS A 466 18.78 8.69 7.56
CA LYS A 466 20.00 9.50 7.67
C LYS A 466 20.23 10.44 6.47
N TYR A 467 19.60 10.15 5.34
CA TYR A 467 19.71 10.96 4.13
C TYR A 467 18.72 12.13 4.10
N MET A 468 17.79 12.24 5.05
CA MET A 468 16.89 13.39 5.19
C MET A 468 17.38 14.30 6.32
N ASP A 469 17.59 15.58 6.01
CA ASP A 469 18.26 16.50 6.94
C ASP A 469 17.27 17.24 7.84
N TYR A 470 16.14 17.68 7.28
CA TYR A 470 15.10 18.41 8.00
C TYR A 470 13.70 17.89 7.71
N ILE A 471 12.76 18.16 8.61
CA ILE A 471 11.33 18.08 8.37
C ILE A 471 10.72 19.46 8.60
N ILE A 472 9.98 19.95 7.60
CA ILE A 472 9.21 21.19 7.71
C ILE A 472 7.94 20.88 8.49
N THR A 473 7.82 21.47 9.67
CA THR A 473 6.72 21.23 10.62
C THR A 473 6.35 22.54 11.35
N ASP A 474 5.62 22.49 12.46
CA ASP A 474 5.30 23.62 13.33
C ASP A 474 5.23 23.20 14.80
N GLU A 475 5.24 24.17 15.71
CA GLU A 475 5.30 23.93 17.17
C GLU A 475 4.05 23.23 17.72
N ILE A 476 2.90 23.36 17.05
CA ILE A 476 1.64 22.72 17.49
C ILE A 476 1.63 21.25 17.08
N SER A 477 2.03 20.96 15.85
CA SER A 477 2.04 19.62 15.26
C SER A 477 3.22 18.78 15.76
N CYS A 478 4.38 19.41 15.94
CA CYS A 478 5.61 18.80 16.42
C CYS A 478 6.29 19.75 17.42
N PRO A 479 5.89 19.72 18.70
CA PRO A 479 6.49 20.59 19.70
C PRO A 479 7.98 20.30 19.84
N SER A 480 8.76 21.31 20.24
CA SER A 480 10.22 21.20 20.37
C SER A 480 10.68 20.07 21.32
N THR A 481 9.79 19.63 22.23
CA THR A 481 9.99 18.48 23.13
C THR A 481 9.96 17.12 22.42
N ALA A 482 9.35 17.01 21.24
CA ALA A 482 9.20 15.77 20.47
C ALA A 482 10.38 15.49 19.52
N THR A 483 11.45 16.28 19.56
CA THR A 483 12.61 16.15 18.65
C THR A 483 13.26 14.76 18.68
N LEU A 484 13.19 14.04 19.81
CA LEU A 484 13.73 12.68 19.94
C LEU A 484 12.91 11.64 19.14
N ASP A 485 11.66 11.92 18.79
CA ASP A 485 10.80 10.99 18.05
C ASP A 485 11.07 11.01 16.54
N PHE A 486 11.90 11.94 16.06
CA PHE A 486 12.23 12.13 14.66
C PHE A 486 13.72 11.93 14.41
N SER A 487 14.07 11.47 13.21
CA SER A 487 15.47 11.45 12.75
C SER A 487 15.94 12.80 12.23
N GLU A 488 15.02 13.58 11.67
CA GLU A 488 15.28 14.86 11.03
C GLU A 488 15.29 16.00 12.04
N LYS A 489 15.99 17.09 11.71
CA LYS A 489 15.89 18.33 12.46
C LYS A 489 14.59 19.06 12.12
N PHE A 490 13.99 19.71 13.10
CA PHE A 490 12.77 20.49 12.86
C PHE A 490 13.09 21.83 12.20
N ALA A 491 12.32 22.15 11.15
CA ALA A 491 12.25 23.47 10.56
C ALA A 491 10.81 24.00 10.75
N HIS A 492 10.60 24.79 11.82
CA HIS A 492 9.27 25.29 12.18
C HIS A 492 8.82 26.43 11.26
N MET A 493 7.66 26.24 10.65
CA MET A 493 6.86 27.33 10.08
C MET A 493 6.26 28.16 11.22
N PRO A 494 6.06 29.48 11.01
CA PRO A 494 5.64 30.39 12.09
C PRO A 494 4.22 30.17 12.60
N TYR A 495 3.37 29.48 11.82
CA TYR A 495 1.98 29.17 12.20
C TYR A 495 1.74 27.67 12.11
N THR A 496 1.46 27.17 10.92
CA THR A 496 1.38 25.73 10.64
C THR A 496 2.16 25.37 9.39
N TYR A 497 2.67 24.15 9.32
CA TYR A 497 3.27 23.58 8.11
C TYR A 497 2.22 23.21 7.06
N PHE A 498 0.98 23.00 7.50
CA PHE A 498 -0.14 22.61 6.67
C PHE A 498 -0.63 23.79 5.83
N VAL A 499 -1.01 23.51 4.59
CA VAL A 499 -1.49 24.53 3.63
C VAL A 499 -2.63 23.92 2.82
N GLY A 500 -3.52 24.76 2.29
CA GLY A 500 -4.59 24.32 1.41
C GLY A 500 -4.85 25.34 0.30
N ASP A 501 -5.09 24.87 -0.93
CA ASP A 501 -5.35 25.74 -2.08
C ASP A 501 -6.84 26.15 -2.20
N HIS A 502 -7.62 25.95 -1.13
CA HIS A 502 -9.07 26.17 -1.08
C HIS A 502 -9.49 27.57 -1.55
N SER A 503 -8.68 28.60 -1.26
CA SER A 503 -8.99 29.98 -1.68
C SER A 503 -8.98 30.15 -3.20
N GLN A 504 -8.22 29.32 -3.92
CA GLN A 504 -8.12 29.32 -5.38
C GLN A 504 -9.04 28.28 -6.01
N MET A 505 -9.19 27.10 -5.40
CA MET A 505 -10.06 26.04 -5.90
C MET A 505 -11.55 26.36 -5.70
N PHE A 506 -11.90 26.95 -4.56
CA PHE A 506 -13.29 27.14 -4.14
C PHE A 506 -13.63 28.61 -3.82
N PRO A 507 -13.36 29.57 -4.72
CA PRO A 507 -13.60 30.98 -4.46
C PRO A 507 -15.09 31.31 -4.23
N HIS A 508 -16.00 30.50 -4.79
CA HIS A 508 -17.44 30.62 -4.60
C HIS A 508 -17.90 30.38 -3.16
N LEU A 509 -17.10 29.69 -2.35
CA LEU A 509 -17.45 29.45 -0.93
C LEU A 509 -17.13 30.66 -0.04
N LYS A 510 -16.47 31.71 -0.57
CA LYS A 510 -16.14 32.92 0.21
C LYS A 510 -17.37 33.74 0.58
N HIS A 511 -18.41 33.74 -0.27
CA HIS A 511 -19.66 34.42 0.01
C HIS A 511 -20.75 33.38 0.25
N LYS A 512 -21.34 33.44 1.44
CA LYS A 512 -22.40 32.55 1.92
C LYS A 512 -23.63 33.40 2.19
N TYR A 513 -24.78 32.97 1.69
CA TYR A 513 -26.09 33.57 1.93
C TYR A 513 -27.00 32.52 2.57
N LEU A 514 -27.56 32.85 3.74
CA LEU A 514 -28.49 32.00 4.48
C LEU A 514 -29.86 32.10 3.86
N VAL A 515 -30.43 30.98 3.43
CA VAL A 515 -31.76 30.99 2.83
C VAL A 515 -32.80 31.14 3.95
N GLN A 516 -33.61 32.19 3.87
CA GLN A 516 -34.78 32.35 4.72
C GLN A 516 -35.80 31.27 4.34
N VAL A 517 -36.20 30.48 5.33
CA VAL A 517 -37.27 29.51 5.19
C VAL A 517 -38.51 30.15 5.81
N ASP A 518 -39.59 30.30 5.04
CA ASP A 518 -40.88 30.73 5.59
C ASP A 518 -41.27 29.76 6.72
N ARG A 519 -41.16 30.20 7.98
CA ARG A 519 -41.63 29.45 9.16
C ARG A 519 -42.74 30.26 9.81
N ASP A 520 -43.80 29.57 10.23
CA ASP A 520 -44.84 30.14 11.08
C ASP A 520 -44.19 30.74 12.35
N ASP A 521 -44.59 31.95 12.72
CA ASP A 521 -43.98 32.88 13.71
C ASP A 521 -43.72 32.35 15.14
N ASN A 522 -43.90 31.06 15.44
CA ASN A 522 -43.88 30.52 16.80
C ASN A 522 -42.63 29.71 17.20
N ASP A 523 -41.70 29.39 16.29
CA ASP A 523 -40.47 28.67 16.66
C ASP A 523 -39.20 29.48 16.35
N ASN A 524 -38.63 30.07 17.41
CA ASN A 524 -37.43 30.92 17.45
C ASN A 524 -36.09 30.18 17.17
N ILE A 525 -36.09 29.12 16.36
CA ILE A 525 -34.85 28.40 16.00
C ILE A 525 -34.36 28.91 14.64
N HIS A 526 -33.49 29.93 14.67
CA HIS A 526 -32.69 30.31 13.50
C HIS A 526 -31.71 29.17 13.18
N ASN A 527 -31.91 28.46 12.07
CA ASN A 527 -30.96 27.46 11.60
C ASN A 527 -30.04 28.03 10.51
N GLU A 528 -28.88 28.51 10.94
CA GLU A 528 -27.85 29.20 10.13
C GLU A 528 -27.20 28.33 9.03
N ASN A 529 -27.57 27.06 8.90
CA ASN A 529 -27.01 26.19 7.86
C ASN A 529 -28.00 25.13 7.33
N ALA A 530 -29.32 25.34 7.50
CA ALA A 530 -30.32 24.46 6.91
C ALA A 530 -30.32 24.52 5.37
N ALA A 531 -30.24 25.73 4.83
CA ALA A 531 -30.13 25.98 3.39
C ALA A 531 -29.26 27.21 3.12
N VAL A 532 -28.40 27.09 2.11
CA VAL A 532 -27.34 28.04 1.82
C VAL A 532 -27.25 28.25 0.32
N ILE A 533 -27.04 29.52 -0.08
CA ILE A 533 -26.56 29.86 -1.40
C ILE A 533 -25.10 30.30 -1.30
N ASN A 534 -24.26 29.74 -2.16
CA ASN A 534 -22.92 30.24 -2.40
C ASN A 534 -22.86 30.88 -3.78
N ALA A 535 -22.16 32.01 -3.87
CA ALA A 535 -22.00 32.73 -5.12
C ALA A 535 -20.55 33.15 -5.30
N SER A 536 -20.09 33.07 -6.53
CA SER A 536 -18.78 33.59 -6.92
C SER A 536 -18.65 35.08 -6.60
N SER A 537 -17.43 35.53 -6.29
CA SER A 537 -17.16 36.91 -5.87
C SER A 537 -17.44 37.98 -6.94
N ASN A 538 -17.64 37.58 -8.19
CA ASN A 538 -18.05 38.46 -9.29
C ASN A 538 -19.58 38.59 -9.44
N ILE A 539 -20.37 37.93 -8.59
CA ILE A 539 -21.83 37.99 -8.61
C ILE A 539 -22.30 38.82 -7.41
N ASN A 540 -22.98 39.93 -7.71
CA ASN A 540 -23.65 40.76 -6.72
C ASN A 540 -25.04 40.18 -6.47
N MET A 541 -25.26 39.50 -5.33
CA MET A 541 -26.53 38.83 -5.05
C MET A 541 -27.62 39.82 -4.66
N GLU A 542 -27.22 40.96 -4.08
CA GLU A 542 -28.09 42.05 -3.64
C GLU A 542 -28.82 42.73 -4.83
N GLU A 543 -28.26 42.65 -6.04
CA GLU A 543 -28.91 43.14 -7.27
C GLU A 543 -29.92 42.15 -7.86
N ILE A 544 -29.88 40.88 -7.44
CA ILE A 544 -30.62 39.78 -8.06
C ILE A 544 -31.80 39.34 -7.19
N LEU A 545 -31.58 39.22 -5.90
CA LEU A 545 -32.53 38.70 -4.93
C LEU A 545 -32.59 39.62 -3.71
N GLU A 546 -33.64 39.46 -2.91
CA GLU A 546 -33.80 40.21 -1.67
C GLU A 546 -32.84 39.65 -0.63
N VAL A 547 -31.78 40.42 -0.36
CA VAL A 547 -30.74 40.09 0.61
C VAL A 547 -30.85 41.05 1.79
N VAL A 548 -30.94 40.51 3.00
CA VAL A 548 -30.87 41.25 4.26
C VAL A 548 -29.49 41.05 4.87
N GLN A 549 -28.81 42.14 5.20
CA GLN A 549 -27.49 42.10 5.83
C GLN A 549 -27.59 42.54 7.28
N SER A 550 -26.92 41.83 8.18
CA SER A 550 -26.77 42.19 9.59
C SER A 550 -25.33 41.93 10.05
N ILE A 551 -24.90 42.65 11.08
CA ILE A 551 -23.59 42.48 11.70
C ILE A 551 -23.81 41.96 13.11
N GLU A 552 -23.26 40.80 13.41
CA GLU A 552 -23.22 40.25 14.75
C GLU A 552 -21.82 40.43 15.35
N LEU A 553 -21.75 40.85 16.61
CA LEU A 553 -20.51 41.03 17.34
C LEU A 553 -20.30 39.86 18.30
N VAL A 554 -19.47 38.91 17.89
CA VAL A 554 -19.14 37.74 18.72
C VAL A 554 -17.99 38.09 19.64
N LYS A 555 -18.18 37.86 20.94
CA LYS A 555 -17.19 38.15 21.99
C LYS A 555 -16.73 36.86 22.65
N TYR A 556 -15.42 36.73 22.80
CA TYR A 556 -14.78 35.70 23.61
C TYR A 556 -13.89 36.40 24.64
N ASP A 557 -13.85 35.89 25.87
CA ASP A 557 -13.28 36.61 27.03
C ASP A 557 -11.82 37.06 26.83
N ASP A 558 -11.03 36.33 26.04
CA ASP A 558 -9.60 36.59 25.80
C ASP A 558 -9.27 37.18 24.42
N TYR A 559 -10.26 37.46 23.58
CA TYR A 559 -10.05 37.89 22.19
C TYR A 559 -10.78 39.18 21.85
N LYS A 560 -10.24 39.92 20.88
CA LYS A 560 -10.95 41.08 20.32
C LYS A 560 -12.29 40.62 19.74
N PRO A 561 -13.38 41.38 19.94
CA PRO A 561 -14.67 41.08 19.33
C PRO A 561 -14.53 40.89 17.83
N ILE A 562 -15.17 39.85 17.30
CA ILE A 562 -15.17 39.52 15.88
C ILE A 562 -16.50 39.99 15.32
N GLU A 563 -16.45 40.88 14.33
CA GLU A 563 -17.63 41.27 13.55
C GLU A 563 -17.90 40.18 12.52
N LEU A 564 -19.07 39.54 12.63
CA LEU A 564 -19.58 38.58 11.68
C LEU A 564 -20.64 39.26 10.81
N GLU A 565 -20.39 39.30 9.51
CA GLU A 565 -21.36 39.76 8.53
C GLU A 565 -22.27 38.58 8.15
N ILE A 566 -23.56 38.69 8.49
CA ILE A 566 -24.58 37.70 8.16
C ILE A 566 -25.39 38.24 6.98
N ARG A 567 -25.54 37.41 5.95
CA ARG A 567 -26.35 37.71 4.76
C ARG A 567 -27.47 36.68 4.66
N GLU A 568 -28.70 37.13 4.78
CA GLU A 568 -29.88 36.31 4.58
C GLU A 568 -30.49 36.60 3.21
N ILE A 569 -31.03 35.59 2.55
CA ILE A 569 -31.58 35.68 1.20
C ILE A 569 -32.93 34.99 1.13
N SER A 570 -33.93 35.67 0.57
CA SER A 570 -35.23 35.06 0.29
C SER A 570 -35.24 34.43 -1.10
N ILE A 571 -35.59 33.14 -1.18
CA ILE A 571 -35.78 32.43 -2.44
C ILE A 571 -37.13 31.69 -2.46
N PRO A 572 -37.73 31.48 -3.64
CA PRO A 572 -39.00 30.76 -3.74
C PRO A 572 -38.89 29.31 -3.25
N ASN A 573 -39.92 28.83 -2.55
CA ASN A 573 -39.97 27.47 -1.99
C ASN A 573 -39.74 26.35 -3.01
N TYR A 574 -40.18 26.53 -4.28
CA TYR A 574 -39.97 25.53 -5.33
C TYR A 574 -38.49 25.26 -5.63
N VAL A 575 -37.58 26.18 -5.33
CA VAL A 575 -36.14 25.96 -5.51
C VAL A 575 -35.67 24.85 -4.58
N THR A 576 -36.07 24.90 -3.32
CA THR A 576 -35.75 23.86 -2.32
C THR A 576 -36.35 22.52 -2.71
N ASP A 577 -37.61 22.50 -3.18
CA ASP A 577 -38.30 21.25 -3.53
C ASP A 577 -37.70 20.56 -4.76
N LEU A 578 -37.39 21.33 -5.81
CA LEU A 578 -36.85 20.78 -7.06
C LEU A 578 -35.41 20.31 -6.92
N THR A 579 -34.61 20.96 -6.07
CA THR A 579 -33.17 20.66 -5.93
C THR A 579 -32.86 19.46 -5.03
N ILE A 580 -33.88 18.86 -4.39
CA ILE A 580 -33.74 17.55 -3.74
C ILE A 580 -33.51 16.44 -4.78
N ASN A 581 -34.03 16.60 -6.01
CA ASN A 581 -33.79 15.66 -7.10
C ASN A 581 -32.40 15.91 -7.73
N PRO A 582 -31.45 14.95 -7.69
CA PRO A 582 -30.13 15.11 -8.31
C PRO A 582 -30.17 15.18 -9.84
N GLU A 583 -31.26 14.79 -10.49
CA GLU A 583 -31.45 14.97 -11.94
C GLU A 583 -31.76 16.44 -12.30
N GLN A 584 -32.29 17.22 -11.35
CA GLN A 584 -32.53 18.64 -11.55
C GLN A 584 -31.22 19.41 -11.43
N ILE A 585 -30.57 19.71 -12.55
CA ILE A 585 -29.24 20.35 -12.55
C ILE A 585 -29.28 21.81 -12.07
N GLN A 586 -30.34 22.55 -12.40
CA GLN A 586 -30.44 23.98 -12.14
C GLN A 586 -31.89 24.45 -12.10
N VAL A 587 -32.15 25.58 -11.47
CA VAL A 587 -33.46 26.22 -11.35
C VAL A 587 -33.35 27.69 -11.73
N LEU A 588 -34.36 28.25 -12.40
CA LEU A 588 -34.38 29.65 -12.81
C LEU A 588 -35.21 30.47 -11.82
N VAL A 589 -34.63 31.52 -11.24
CA VAL A 589 -35.28 32.43 -10.28
C VAL A 589 -35.07 33.87 -10.72
N LYS A 590 -36.15 34.63 -10.99
CA LYS A 590 -36.09 36.03 -11.46
C LYS A 590 -35.08 36.23 -12.63
N GLY A 591 -34.99 35.27 -13.57
CA GLY A 591 -34.06 35.31 -14.70
C GLY A 591 -32.63 34.86 -14.38
N THR A 592 -32.33 34.53 -13.14
CA THR A 592 -31.02 34.05 -12.68
C THR A 592 -31.01 32.55 -12.49
N THR A 593 -29.95 31.89 -12.96
CA THR A 593 -29.80 30.43 -12.83
C THR A 593 -29.12 30.09 -11.51
N ILE A 594 -29.79 29.30 -10.68
CA ILE A 594 -29.27 28.72 -9.44
C ILE A 594 -28.99 27.23 -9.70
N TYR A 595 -27.76 26.78 -9.47
CA TYR A 595 -27.37 25.39 -9.70
C TYR A 595 -27.66 24.52 -8.48
N ASN A 596 -28.10 23.29 -8.73
CA ASN A 596 -28.29 22.29 -7.69
C ASN A 596 -26.93 21.74 -7.25
N GLY A 597 -26.59 21.90 -5.97
CA GLY A 597 -25.33 21.42 -5.42
C GLY A 597 -25.12 19.91 -5.53
N LEU A 598 -26.19 19.11 -5.53
CA LEU A 598 -26.10 17.66 -5.76
C LEU A 598 -25.68 17.27 -7.18
N SER A 599 -25.92 18.17 -8.14
CA SER A 599 -25.83 17.87 -9.58
C SER A 599 -24.61 18.50 -10.25
N ILE A 600 -23.67 19.06 -9.48
CA ILE A 600 -22.47 19.71 -10.04
C ILE A 600 -21.63 18.74 -10.86
N SER A 601 -21.56 17.47 -10.47
CA SER A 601 -20.89 16.42 -11.24
C SER A 601 -21.54 16.16 -12.61
N ASN A 602 -22.88 16.22 -12.67
CA ASN A 602 -23.67 16.10 -13.90
C ASN A 602 -23.51 17.33 -14.79
N TYR A 603 -23.36 18.51 -14.20
CA TYR A 603 -23.11 19.76 -14.91
C TYR A 603 -21.71 19.80 -15.53
N ASN A 604 -20.67 19.60 -14.71
CA ASN A 604 -19.29 19.64 -15.15
C ASN A 604 -18.36 18.89 -14.19
N LYS A 605 -17.83 17.76 -14.66
CA LYS A 605 -16.90 16.91 -13.88
C LYS A 605 -15.65 17.65 -13.39
N LYS A 606 -15.11 18.62 -14.16
CA LYS A 606 -13.93 19.40 -13.76
C LYS A 606 -14.23 20.42 -12.67
N ILE A 607 -15.46 20.92 -12.61
CA ILE A 607 -15.86 21.78 -11.48
C ILE A 607 -16.04 20.90 -10.24
N ALA A 608 -16.72 19.76 -10.37
CA ALA A 608 -16.96 18.83 -9.27
C ALA A 608 -15.66 18.28 -8.66
N SER A 609 -14.62 18.05 -9.48
CA SER A 609 -13.30 17.60 -9.02
C SER A 609 -12.43 18.72 -8.43
N GLY A 610 -12.86 19.99 -8.51
CA GLY A 610 -12.06 21.15 -8.10
C GLY A 610 -10.99 21.56 -9.12
N GLU A 611 -10.95 20.93 -10.30
CA GLU A 611 -10.05 21.28 -11.39
C GLU A 611 -10.33 22.68 -11.98
N LYS A 612 -11.57 23.16 -11.87
CA LYS A 612 -12.00 24.50 -12.30
C LYS A 612 -12.80 25.18 -11.19
N SER A 613 -12.62 26.48 -11.03
CA SER A 613 -13.48 27.28 -10.16
C SER A 613 -14.93 27.25 -10.65
N PHE A 614 -15.86 27.32 -9.70
CA PHE A 614 -17.26 27.49 -9.99
C PHE A 614 -17.61 28.97 -9.93
N ASP A 615 -17.84 29.61 -11.07
CA ASP A 615 -18.07 31.06 -11.14
C ASP A 615 -19.57 31.42 -11.19
N LYS A 616 -20.41 30.60 -10.56
CA LYS A 616 -21.89 30.69 -10.61
C LYS A 616 -22.50 30.58 -9.21
N ILE A 617 -23.84 30.57 -9.16
CA ILE A 617 -24.62 30.46 -7.93
C ILE A 617 -24.99 29.00 -7.70
N ILE A 618 -24.70 28.47 -6.52
CA ILE A 618 -25.01 27.10 -6.10
C ILE A 618 -25.91 27.13 -4.87
N PHE A 619 -26.94 26.29 -4.88
CA PHE A 619 -27.81 26.05 -3.74
C PHE A 619 -27.44 24.72 -3.07
N THR A 620 -27.29 24.75 -1.76
CA THR A 620 -27.02 23.57 -0.93
C THR A 620 -27.94 23.57 0.29
N SER A 621 -28.55 22.43 0.60
CA SER A 621 -29.41 22.29 1.79
C SER A 621 -29.22 20.97 2.51
N ARG A 622 -29.60 20.92 3.79
CA ARG A 622 -29.60 19.68 4.58
C ARG A 622 -30.53 18.62 3.99
N ARG A 623 -31.68 19.02 3.43
CA ARG A 623 -32.64 18.12 2.77
C ARG A 623 -32.05 17.36 1.60
N GLN A 624 -31.14 17.97 0.84
CA GLN A 624 -30.41 17.29 -0.25
C GLN A 624 -29.64 16.05 0.23
N TYR A 625 -29.27 16.00 1.50
CA TYR A 625 -28.53 14.90 2.11
C TYR A 625 -29.37 14.08 3.11
N GLY A 626 -30.69 14.28 3.15
CA GLY A 626 -31.58 13.59 4.09
C GLY A 626 -31.41 13.98 5.56
N LEU A 627 -30.75 15.11 5.82
CA LEU A 627 -30.51 15.65 7.15
C LEU A 627 -31.69 16.50 7.61
N SER A 628 -31.94 16.51 8.93
CA SER A 628 -33.01 17.31 9.53
C SER A 628 -32.65 18.78 9.56
N ASP A 629 -33.62 19.64 9.24
CA ASP A 629 -33.51 21.11 9.36
C ASP A 629 -33.63 21.58 10.82
N ASP A 630 -33.91 20.70 11.78
CA ASP A 630 -34.10 21.09 13.18
C ASP A 630 -33.18 20.32 14.14
N ALA A 631 -32.22 19.54 13.63
CA ALA A 631 -31.27 18.78 14.44
C ALA A 631 -29.87 19.40 14.46
N ILE A 632 -29.06 19.12 15.48
CA ILE A 632 -27.62 19.36 15.43
C ILE A 632 -26.97 18.30 14.53
N VAL A 633 -26.11 18.73 13.59
CA VAL A 633 -25.38 17.81 12.70
C VAL A 633 -23.91 17.82 13.08
N PHE A 634 -23.44 16.74 13.71
CA PHE A 634 -22.02 16.45 13.83
C PHE A 634 -21.54 15.77 12.55
N CYS A 635 -20.33 16.04 12.08
CA CYS A 635 -19.80 15.38 10.89
C CYS A 635 -18.33 14.97 11.01
N ASN A 636 -17.98 13.89 10.32
CA ASN A 636 -16.60 13.49 10.09
C ASN A 636 -16.49 12.85 8.69
N PHE A 637 -15.78 13.54 7.78
CA PHE A 637 -15.62 13.11 6.40
C PHE A 637 -14.27 12.43 6.12
N ASN A 638 -13.63 11.87 7.15
CA ASN A 638 -12.45 11.03 6.97
C ASN A 638 -12.84 9.62 6.49
N GLN A 639 -11.89 8.94 5.84
CA GLN A 639 -12.03 7.51 5.59
C GLN A 639 -12.13 6.74 6.89
N LEU A 640 -12.93 5.67 6.88
CA LEU A 640 -13.34 4.95 8.09
C LEU A 640 -12.18 4.30 8.85
N TYR A 641 -11.05 4.00 8.20
CA TYR A 641 -9.88 3.42 8.87
C TYR A 641 -9.26 4.31 9.95
N LYS A 642 -9.57 5.61 9.97
CA LYS A 642 -9.13 6.54 11.04
C LYS A 642 -10.04 6.52 12.26
N THR A 643 -11.12 5.75 12.20
CA THR A 643 -12.10 5.62 13.28
C THR A 643 -11.81 4.36 14.08
N GLU A 644 -11.74 4.52 15.39
CA GLU A 644 -11.49 3.43 16.35
C GLU A 644 -12.71 3.25 17.27
N PRO A 645 -12.87 2.09 17.94
CA PRO A 645 -13.99 1.83 18.84
C PRO A 645 -14.23 2.95 19.87
N GLY A 646 -13.17 3.39 20.57
CA GLY A 646 -13.27 4.44 21.58
C GLY A 646 -13.67 5.82 21.04
N VAL A 647 -13.33 6.11 19.78
CA VAL A 647 -13.77 7.34 19.11
C VAL A 647 -15.27 7.30 18.83
N VAL A 648 -15.80 6.15 18.41
CA VAL A 648 -17.24 5.96 18.20
C VAL A 648 -17.99 6.02 19.52
N GLU A 649 -17.50 5.36 20.57
CA GLU A 649 -18.08 5.46 21.91
C GLU A 649 -18.17 6.92 22.38
N MET A 650 -17.10 7.70 22.18
CA MET A 650 -17.11 9.13 22.48
C MET A 650 -18.17 9.88 21.67
N TRP A 651 -18.29 9.63 20.37
CA TRP A 651 -19.33 10.26 19.55
C TRP A 651 -20.73 9.86 20.00
N MET A 652 -20.93 8.60 20.39
CA MET A 652 -22.22 8.14 20.90
C MET A 652 -22.59 8.81 22.22
N ASN A 653 -21.63 8.97 23.13
CA ASN A 653 -21.82 9.72 24.37
C ASN A 653 -22.19 11.20 24.12
N ILE A 654 -21.68 11.79 23.03
CA ILE A 654 -22.08 13.14 22.61
C ILE A 654 -23.52 13.15 22.13
N LEU A 655 -23.91 12.21 21.25
CA LEU A 655 -25.27 12.14 20.71
C LEU A 655 -26.30 11.89 21.82
N GLU A 656 -25.99 11.05 22.80
CA GLU A 656 -26.87 10.81 23.96
C GLU A 656 -27.09 12.10 24.79
N LYS A 657 -26.04 12.93 24.94
CA LYS A 657 -26.10 14.19 25.70
C LYS A 657 -26.72 15.34 24.91
N VAL A 658 -26.78 15.25 23.59
CA VAL A 658 -27.35 16.29 22.71
C VAL A 658 -28.58 15.71 22.03
N PRO A 659 -29.76 15.78 22.67
CA PRO A 659 -30.99 15.26 22.07
C PRO A 659 -31.27 15.97 20.74
N ASN A 660 -31.90 15.27 19.80
CA ASN A 660 -32.16 15.77 18.45
C ASN A 660 -30.86 16.17 17.72
N SER A 661 -29.88 15.27 17.72
CA SER A 661 -28.65 15.39 16.95
C SER A 661 -28.39 14.16 16.08
N VAL A 662 -27.58 14.33 15.04
CA VAL A 662 -27.17 13.27 14.12
C VAL A 662 -25.68 13.32 13.87
N LEU A 663 -25.09 12.16 13.55
CA LEU A 663 -23.69 12.04 13.14
C LEU A 663 -23.61 11.66 11.65
N TRP A 664 -23.00 12.54 10.86
CA TRP A 664 -22.83 12.38 9.43
C TRP A 664 -21.40 11.94 9.08
N LEU A 665 -21.25 10.71 8.59
CA LEU A 665 -19.96 10.09 8.29
C LEU A 665 -19.78 9.83 6.79
N LEU A 666 -18.52 9.76 6.35
CA LEU A 666 -18.19 9.27 5.01
C LEU A 666 -18.45 7.76 4.92
N SER A 667 -19.36 7.33 4.02
CA SER A 667 -19.60 5.91 3.74
C SER A 667 -18.56 5.38 2.75
N PHE A 668 -17.29 5.33 3.16
CA PHE A 668 -16.21 4.79 2.34
C PHE A 668 -15.12 4.06 3.16
N PRO A 669 -14.84 2.78 2.84
CA PRO A 669 -15.56 1.95 1.87
C PRO A 669 -16.94 1.53 2.37
N ALA A 670 -17.88 1.25 1.46
CA ALA A 670 -19.25 0.85 1.78
C ALA A 670 -19.34 -0.38 2.71
N ALA A 671 -18.36 -1.30 2.61
CA ALA A 671 -18.28 -2.48 3.46
C ALA A 671 -18.10 -2.16 4.97
N GLY A 672 -17.66 -0.94 5.33
CA GLY A 672 -17.50 -0.55 6.73
C GLY A 672 -18.79 -0.15 7.44
N GLU A 673 -19.79 0.31 6.70
CA GLU A 673 -21.04 0.82 7.29
C GLU A 673 -21.83 -0.23 8.11
N PRO A 674 -22.01 -1.48 7.63
CA PRO A 674 -22.68 -2.51 8.42
C PRO A 674 -21.96 -2.83 9.74
N ASN A 675 -20.62 -2.86 9.73
CA ASN A 675 -19.83 -3.16 10.92
C ASN A 675 -19.90 -2.02 11.94
N LEU A 676 -19.85 -0.77 11.48
CA LEU A 676 -20.05 0.39 12.35
C LEU A 676 -21.44 0.37 13.00
N LYS A 677 -22.49 0.09 12.22
CA LYS A 677 -23.87 -0.05 12.74
C LYS A 677 -23.99 -1.21 13.74
N LYS A 678 -23.31 -2.34 13.49
CA LYS A 678 -23.25 -3.49 14.40
C LYS A 678 -22.60 -3.08 15.73
N PHE A 679 -21.44 -2.44 15.69
CA PHE A 679 -20.73 -1.99 16.90
C PHE A 679 -21.59 -1.02 17.72
N VAL A 680 -22.17 -0.02 17.08
CA VAL A 680 -23.04 0.96 17.75
C VAL A 680 -24.25 0.29 18.42
N ARG A 681 -24.89 -0.69 17.76
CA ARG A 681 -25.98 -1.48 18.37
C ARG A 681 -25.54 -2.27 19.61
N SER A 682 -24.27 -2.66 19.68
CA SER A 682 -23.71 -3.39 20.82
C SER A 682 -23.47 -2.51 22.05
N LEU A 683 -23.50 -1.17 21.91
CA LEU A 683 -23.31 -0.24 23.03
C LEU A 683 -24.58 -0.06 23.90
N GLU A 684 -25.69 -0.75 23.58
CA GLU A 684 -26.94 -0.77 24.37
C GLU A 684 -27.50 0.62 24.75
N LEU A 685 -27.33 1.62 23.88
CA LEU A 685 -27.74 3.00 24.15
C LEU A 685 -29.25 3.18 24.00
N ASN A 686 -29.86 3.92 24.95
CA ASN A 686 -31.28 4.25 24.93
C ASN A 686 -31.56 5.34 23.87
N ASN A 687 -32.39 5.04 22.86
CA ASN A 687 -33.00 6.01 21.93
C ASN A 687 -32.07 6.88 21.05
N CYS A 688 -31.01 6.32 20.47
CA CYS A 688 -30.30 6.98 19.37
C CYS A 688 -30.84 6.50 18.01
N ASP A 689 -31.70 7.31 17.37
CA ASP A 689 -32.09 7.07 15.97
C ASP A 689 -30.94 7.46 15.04
N PHE A 690 -30.25 6.47 14.49
CA PHE A 690 -29.12 6.67 13.59
C PHE A 690 -29.57 7.07 12.19
N ARG A 691 -29.29 8.31 11.80
CA ARG A 691 -29.13 8.67 10.40
C ARG A 691 -27.64 8.77 10.09
N VAL A 692 -27.00 7.61 9.87
CA VAL A 692 -25.79 7.59 9.03
C VAL A 692 -26.29 7.93 7.63
N ALA A 693 -26.38 9.22 7.32
CA ALA A 693 -26.71 9.68 5.99
C ALA A 693 -25.52 9.34 5.10
N ALA A 694 -25.51 8.13 4.55
CA ALA A 694 -24.59 7.75 3.48
C ALA A 694 -24.93 8.62 2.27
N SER A 695 -24.29 9.78 2.18
CA SER A 695 -24.47 10.79 1.13
C SER A 695 -24.03 10.30 -0.26
N GLN A 696 -23.73 9.01 -0.41
CA GLN A 696 -23.25 8.39 -1.64
C GLN A 696 -24.28 7.54 -2.39
N LEU A 697 -25.47 7.21 -1.84
CA LEU A 697 -26.44 6.39 -2.60
C LEU A 697 -26.90 7.08 -3.90
N ASN A 698 -27.03 8.41 -3.89
CA ASN A 698 -27.24 9.19 -5.12
C ASN A 698 -26.00 9.25 -6.02
N ALA A 699 -24.79 9.28 -5.44
CA ALA A 699 -23.54 9.31 -6.22
C ALA A 699 -23.19 7.96 -6.86
N LEU A 700 -23.71 6.86 -6.32
CA LEU A 700 -23.54 5.49 -6.80
C LEU A 700 -24.64 5.05 -7.79
N GLY A 701 -25.63 5.91 -8.06
CA GLY A 701 -26.71 5.61 -9.00
C GLY A 701 -27.74 4.61 -8.47
N CYS A 702 -27.91 4.50 -7.15
CA CYS A 702 -28.90 3.63 -6.50
C CYS A 702 -29.93 4.42 -5.66
N PRO A 703 -30.66 5.40 -6.24
CA PRO A 703 -31.63 6.21 -5.51
C PRO A 703 -32.82 5.41 -4.95
N GLU A 704 -33.08 4.23 -5.47
CA GLU A 704 -34.13 3.30 -5.02
C GLU A 704 -33.90 2.71 -3.62
N LEU A 705 -32.69 2.85 -3.07
CA LEU A 705 -32.36 2.41 -1.71
C LEU A 705 -32.52 3.53 -0.66
N ILE A 706 -32.99 4.71 -1.08
CA ILE A 706 -33.23 5.86 -0.21
C ILE A 706 -34.68 5.79 0.27
N ALA A 707 -34.87 5.32 1.49
CA ALA A 707 -36.19 5.32 2.13
C ALA A 707 -36.67 6.76 2.36
N LYS A 708 -37.82 7.12 1.78
CA LYS A 708 -38.44 8.44 1.91
C LYS A 708 -39.30 8.55 3.17
N ASN A 709 -39.62 7.41 3.78
CA ASN A 709 -40.32 7.31 5.05
C ASN A 709 -39.96 6.00 5.77
N ARG A 710 -40.37 5.90 7.04
CA ARG A 710 -40.08 4.75 7.91
C ARG A 710 -40.59 3.42 7.35
N HIS A 711 -41.73 3.41 6.68
CA HIS A 711 -42.32 2.19 6.13
C HIS A 711 -41.49 1.66 4.95
N GLU A 712 -41.04 2.55 4.06
CA GLU A 712 -40.16 2.21 2.93
C GLU A 712 -38.78 1.72 3.42
N TYR A 713 -38.29 2.24 4.54
CA TYR A 713 -37.07 1.76 5.19
C TYR A 713 -37.20 0.31 5.67
N GLU A 714 -38.33 -0.03 6.30
CA GLU A 714 -38.61 -1.38 6.78
C GLU A 714 -38.74 -2.38 5.60
N GLU A 715 -39.36 -1.98 4.49
CA GLU A 715 -39.46 -2.81 3.28
C GLU A 715 -38.11 -3.03 2.57
N ILE A 716 -37.28 -1.99 2.45
CA ILE A 716 -35.92 -2.08 1.87
C ILE A 716 -35.05 -2.99 2.74
N ALA A 717 -35.13 -2.88 4.06
CA ALA A 717 -34.41 -3.74 5.00
C ALA A 717 -34.84 -5.21 4.91
N ILE A 718 -36.14 -5.48 4.69
CA ILE A 718 -36.67 -6.83 4.48
C ILE A 718 -36.17 -7.44 3.15
N LYS A 719 -36.10 -6.63 2.08
CA LYS A 719 -35.57 -7.08 0.77
C LYS A 719 -34.07 -7.40 0.83
N LEU A 720 -33.27 -6.58 1.50
CA LEU A 720 -31.82 -6.80 1.63
C LEU A 720 -31.46 -7.97 2.59
N GLY A 721 -32.38 -8.36 3.48
CA GLY A 721 -32.19 -9.48 4.42
C GLY A 721 -32.56 -10.86 3.87
N ARG A 722 -33.02 -10.96 2.62
CA ARG A 722 -33.41 -12.22 1.98
C ARG A 722 -32.92 -12.28 0.52
N ASP A 723 -31.61 -12.39 0.31
CA ASP A 723 -31.11 -12.97 -0.93
C ASP A 723 -30.20 -14.17 -0.61
N THR A 724 -30.79 -15.35 -0.76
CA THR A 724 -30.08 -16.58 -1.07
C THR A 724 -30.03 -16.68 -2.59
N ASN A 725 -29.13 -15.93 -3.21
CA ASN A 725 -28.54 -16.18 -4.52
C ASN A 725 -27.21 -15.45 -4.62
#